data_AF-A0A8T6PIL4-F1
#
_entry.id   AF-A0A8T6PIL4-F1
#
_cell.length_a   1.000
_cell.length_b   1.000
_cell.length_c   1.000
_cell.angle_alpha   90.00
_cell.angle_beta   90.00
_cell.angle_gamma   90.00
#
_symmetry.space_group_name_H-M   'P 1'
#
loop_
_entity.id
_entity.type
_entity.pdbx_description
1 polymer ?
#
loop_
_entity_poly.entity_id
_entity_poly.type
_entity_poly.pdbx_seq_one_letter_code
_entity_poly.pdbx_strand_id
1 'polypeptide(L)'
;MMMQHSPSANSILAADFGTVYTRVVLIDLVDGQYRLATASRVRTTLQPPHNDVITGLGWALINIQESTQRQMMDENGLIIPEENGNGVDELVATSSTGRPLSAVVMGLMPEVSIASAYRALTGTYIKVSAVLSIADQFDLEKQINTVLKSQPDLIFISGGTDGGNTEAVMELIRLAALTVQLVSGDERPMVIYAGNADLVTYAQTVFEEAGLEILIARNVRPELPREELGTARFELARAYSQHMKRQPGGFADIAASTHVGIVPTAQAITNVIRWLTESGTDVLHIDVGSSTSTFIVGAAGGEVSADIHSDLGVGHSIRATLEHLEIEKVLEWLPFEFSEQALWSYAFNKSLAPDTVPQTMHDLFVEQAIAHEIVQLLIKRTRASLSQQDLMARTAFSAVIVAGCVLTETPHPAIAALQILTALEFEGCTDLYMDLYAVLPALGAVAYSNPLATVQVFDNQGLTFLGTTFNATGRPRQGTRPAMRITITLASGRVIEKSLSPGEVWAASIAPGNTVQVDIRLGRGLKIDGKRRIKREVVTGTAGIVFDARGRPLPFIPVRKRAEAYASWWEGVTDGQFTAEDFGTIDAQEKAETEANTPHAHEVRTLQMRIEREYMRAEREASGLEPEEGASKRRGSRRSRRRGRQRQSGKLADLEADSTQSEEIPDLDDFLDQM
;
A
#
# COMPACT_ATOMS: atom_id res chain seq x y z
N MET A 1 -21.71 11.94 -30.80
CA MET A 1 -21.12 13.28 -30.98
C MET A 1 -19.63 13.06 -31.19
N MET A 2 -19.12 13.29 -32.41
CA MET A 2 -17.70 13.07 -32.72
C MET A 2 -16.87 14.07 -31.89
N MET A 3 -16.01 13.54 -31.02
CA MET A 3 -14.99 14.33 -30.30
C MET A 3 -14.06 14.96 -31.33
N GLN A 4 -14.08 16.29 -31.44
CA GLN A 4 -13.01 17.04 -32.09
C GLN A 4 -11.72 16.73 -31.32
N HIS A 5 -10.76 16.04 -31.96
CA HIS A 5 -9.41 15.88 -31.42
C HIS A 5 -8.78 17.27 -31.33
N SER A 6 -8.48 17.72 -30.11
CA SER A 6 -7.51 18.78 -29.88
C SER A 6 -6.19 18.41 -30.57
N PRO A 7 -5.38 19.38 -31.04
CA PRO A 7 -4.03 19.07 -31.49
C PRO A 7 -3.29 18.33 -30.37
N SER A 8 -2.72 17.16 -30.69
CA SER A 8 -2.02 16.33 -29.69
C SER A 8 -0.87 17.15 -29.09
N ALA A 9 -0.92 17.39 -27.78
CA ALA A 9 0.13 18.09 -27.03
C ALA A 9 1.49 17.46 -27.32
N ASN A 10 2.48 18.26 -27.74
CA ASN A 10 3.82 17.76 -28.06
C ASN A 10 4.66 17.59 -26.78
N SER A 11 4.37 18.39 -25.75
CA SER A 11 5.03 18.35 -24.45
C SER A 11 4.00 18.25 -23.33
N ILE A 12 4.15 17.23 -22.48
CA ILE A 12 3.21 16.92 -21.41
C ILE A 12 3.98 16.82 -20.10
N LEU A 13 3.60 17.64 -19.13
CA LEU A 13 4.08 17.55 -17.78
C LEU A 13 3.08 16.78 -16.93
N ALA A 14 3.52 15.72 -16.26
CA ALA A 14 2.69 15.00 -15.32
C ALA A 14 3.25 15.13 -13.91
N ALA A 15 2.43 15.62 -12.99
CA ALA A 15 2.78 15.80 -11.58
C ALA A 15 2.00 14.82 -10.70
N ASP A 16 2.71 14.00 -9.93
CA ASP A 16 2.13 13.12 -8.91
C ASP A 16 2.44 13.66 -7.50
N PHE A 17 1.38 13.96 -6.75
CA PHE A 17 1.46 14.44 -5.38
C PHE A 17 1.27 13.27 -4.40
N GLY A 18 2.38 12.69 -3.93
CA GLY A 18 2.39 11.70 -2.86
C GLY A 18 2.52 12.34 -1.47
N THR A 19 2.30 11.58 -0.39
CA THR A 19 2.36 12.14 0.97
C THR A 19 3.75 12.68 1.35
N VAL A 20 4.81 12.01 0.91
CA VAL A 20 6.20 12.40 1.22
C VAL A 20 6.88 13.11 0.06
N TYR A 21 6.62 12.68 -1.17
CA TYR A 21 7.30 13.18 -2.35
C TYR A 21 6.32 13.63 -3.43
N THR A 22 6.61 14.77 -4.02
CA THR A 22 6.03 15.24 -5.28
C THR A 22 6.97 14.83 -6.40
N ARG A 23 6.45 14.10 -7.39
CA ARG A 23 7.19 13.60 -8.53
C ARG A 23 6.65 14.27 -9.78
N VAL A 24 7.55 14.65 -10.68
CA VAL A 24 7.20 15.29 -11.94
C VAL A 24 7.93 14.59 -13.05
N VAL A 25 7.22 14.23 -14.11
CA VAL A 25 7.80 13.67 -15.33
C VAL A 25 7.45 14.56 -16.52
N LEU A 26 8.44 14.79 -17.38
CA LEU A 26 8.25 15.48 -18.65
C LEU A 26 8.24 14.44 -19.77
N ILE A 27 7.17 14.45 -20.56
CA ILE A 27 7.00 13.61 -21.74
C ILE A 27 7.03 14.52 -22.97
N ASP A 28 7.96 14.27 -23.89
CA ASP A 28 8.11 15.06 -25.12
C ASP A 28 7.97 14.17 -26.36
N LEU A 29 7.40 14.75 -27.42
CA LEU A 29 7.36 14.17 -28.76
C LEU A 29 8.69 14.43 -29.48
N VAL A 30 9.54 13.41 -29.57
CA VAL A 30 10.85 13.48 -30.22
C VAL A 30 10.86 12.57 -31.45
N ASP A 31 11.21 13.13 -32.62
CA ASP A 31 11.22 12.42 -33.91
C ASP A 31 9.90 11.67 -34.22
N GLY A 32 8.77 12.25 -33.80
CA GLY A 32 7.43 11.67 -34.01
C GLY A 32 7.05 10.55 -33.02
N GLN A 33 7.82 10.36 -31.94
CA GLN A 33 7.50 9.41 -30.87
C GLN A 33 7.60 10.06 -29.49
N TYR A 34 6.59 9.86 -28.65
CA TYR A 34 6.62 10.30 -27.27
C TYR A 34 7.63 9.49 -26.46
N ARG A 35 8.42 10.19 -25.64
CA ARG A 35 9.42 9.61 -24.75
C ARG A 35 9.40 10.31 -23.41
N LEU A 36 9.76 9.59 -22.35
CA LEU A 36 10.09 10.18 -21.07
C LEU A 36 11.38 11.00 -21.23
N ALA A 37 11.28 12.32 -21.23
CA ALA A 37 12.42 13.22 -21.44
C ALA A 37 13.27 13.35 -20.16
N THR A 38 12.60 13.58 -19.03
CA THR A 38 13.26 13.70 -17.71
C THR A 38 12.24 13.49 -16.59
N ALA A 39 12.74 13.27 -15.39
CA ALA A 39 11.94 13.15 -14.17
C ALA A 39 12.61 13.89 -13.01
N SER A 40 11.79 14.40 -12.10
CA SER A 40 12.21 15.11 -10.91
C SER A 40 11.42 14.61 -9.71
N ARG A 41 12.04 14.67 -8.53
CA ARG A 41 11.43 14.33 -7.26
C ARG A 41 11.86 15.31 -6.19
N VAL A 42 10.91 15.82 -5.44
CA VAL A 42 11.13 16.72 -4.30
C VAL A 42 10.18 16.38 -3.17
N ARG A 43 10.41 16.94 -1.98
CA ARG A 43 9.50 16.75 -0.83
C ARG A 43 8.15 17.40 -1.12
N THR A 44 7.08 16.71 -0.77
CA THR A 44 5.73 17.28 -0.79
C THR A 44 5.60 18.32 0.32
N THR A 45 5.02 19.47 -0.01
CA THR A 45 4.95 20.66 0.85
C THR A 45 3.55 20.91 1.42
N LEU A 46 2.68 19.88 1.45
CA LEU A 46 1.33 19.96 2.01
C LEU A 46 1.32 20.12 3.55
N GLN A 47 2.44 19.84 4.22
CA GLN A 47 2.60 20.01 5.65
C GLN A 47 3.31 21.33 6.00
N PRO A 48 3.26 21.76 7.28
CA PRO A 48 4.06 22.90 7.74
C PRO A 48 5.55 22.75 7.37
N PRO A 49 6.24 23.86 7.08
CA PRO A 49 5.78 25.25 7.20
C PRO A 49 5.00 25.78 5.98
N HIS A 50 4.93 25.03 4.89
CA HIS A 50 4.41 25.53 3.60
C HIS A 50 2.88 25.40 3.50
N ASN A 51 2.34 24.23 3.85
CA ASN A 51 0.91 23.91 3.71
C ASN A 51 0.35 24.16 2.29
N ASP A 52 1.17 23.92 1.26
CA ASP A 52 0.82 24.18 -0.15
C ASP A 52 1.66 23.31 -1.09
N VAL A 53 1.02 22.46 -1.91
CA VAL A 53 1.71 21.59 -2.87
C VAL A 53 2.33 22.32 -4.05
N ILE A 54 1.89 23.54 -4.36
CA ILE A 54 2.42 24.33 -5.49
C ILE A 54 3.90 24.69 -5.24
N THR A 55 4.28 24.91 -3.97
CA THR A 55 5.68 25.15 -3.60
C THR A 55 6.58 23.98 -4.01
N GLY A 56 6.18 22.76 -3.65
CA GLY A 56 6.88 21.53 -4.04
C GLY A 56 6.88 21.34 -5.56
N LEU A 57 5.76 21.58 -6.25
CA LEU A 57 5.72 21.54 -7.71
C LEU A 57 6.74 22.53 -8.32
N GLY A 58 6.81 23.76 -7.83
CA GLY A 58 7.77 24.77 -8.28
C GLY A 58 9.22 24.31 -8.13
N TRP A 59 9.59 23.67 -7.02
CA TRP A 59 10.93 23.10 -6.86
C TRP A 59 11.20 21.94 -7.83
N ALA A 60 10.21 21.07 -8.05
CA ALA A 60 10.35 20.01 -9.02
C ALA A 60 10.57 20.56 -10.44
N LEU A 61 9.85 21.64 -10.80
CA LEU A 61 9.98 22.34 -12.07
C LEU A 61 11.34 23.00 -12.25
N ILE A 62 11.94 23.54 -11.19
CA ILE A 62 13.32 24.06 -11.24
C ILE A 62 14.29 22.96 -11.67
N ASN A 63 14.20 21.76 -11.09
CA ASN A 63 15.06 20.63 -11.49
C ASN A 63 14.82 20.21 -12.95
N ILE A 64 13.56 20.20 -13.41
CA ILE A 64 13.21 19.91 -14.81
C ILE A 64 13.87 20.96 -15.72
N GLN A 65 13.72 22.24 -15.39
CA GLN A 65 14.34 23.36 -16.11
C GLN A 65 15.87 23.26 -16.16
N GLU A 66 16.52 22.91 -15.05
CA GLU A 66 17.97 22.71 -15.01
C GLU A 66 18.41 21.54 -15.90
N SER A 67 17.67 20.42 -15.90
CA SER A 67 18.01 19.24 -16.69
C SER A 67 17.79 19.41 -18.20
N THR A 68 16.80 20.21 -18.59
CA THR A 68 16.36 20.38 -19.99
C THR A 68 16.82 21.69 -20.61
N GLN A 69 17.26 22.66 -19.80
CA GLN A 69 17.52 24.05 -20.21
C GLN A 69 16.28 24.75 -20.82
N ARG A 70 15.09 24.26 -20.48
CA ARG A 70 13.78 24.77 -20.90
C ARG A 70 13.18 25.58 -19.77
N GLN A 71 12.86 26.86 -20.00
CA GLN A 71 12.21 27.65 -18.96
C GLN A 71 10.81 27.10 -18.71
N MET A 72 10.51 26.68 -17.48
CA MET A 72 9.22 26.06 -17.17
C MET A 72 8.22 27.06 -16.60
N MET A 73 8.69 28.11 -15.91
CA MET A 73 7.84 29.04 -15.19
C MET A 73 8.18 30.50 -15.53
N ASP A 74 7.19 31.38 -15.43
CA ASP A 74 7.32 32.84 -15.48
C ASP A 74 6.74 33.50 -14.21
N GLU A 75 6.46 34.81 -14.25
CA GLU A 75 5.86 35.55 -13.14
C GLU A 75 4.43 35.10 -12.78
N ASN A 76 3.74 34.42 -13.71
CA ASN A 76 2.35 33.96 -13.57
C ASN A 76 2.25 32.47 -13.23
N GLY A 77 3.36 31.73 -13.23
CA GLY A 77 3.41 30.31 -12.88
C GLY A 77 3.93 29.45 -14.02
N LEU A 78 3.39 28.24 -14.17
CA LEU A 78 3.77 27.32 -15.24
C LEU A 78 3.37 27.90 -16.60
N ILE A 79 4.30 27.96 -17.55
CA ILE A 79 4.03 28.45 -18.90
C ILE A 79 3.25 27.38 -19.67
N ILE A 80 1.99 27.65 -19.98
CA ILE A 80 1.09 26.81 -20.78
C ILE A 80 0.26 27.69 -21.73
N PRO A 81 0.21 27.41 -23.05
CA PRO A 81 0.89 26.31 -23.75
C PRO A 81 2.40 26.55 -23.92
N GLU A 82 3.10 25.64 -24.59
CA GLU A 82 4.52 25.81 -24.91
C GLU A 82 4.73 27.00 -25.86
N GLU A 83 5.69 27.88 -25.53
CA GLU A 83 6.05 29.05 -26.33
C GLU A 83 7.57 29.13 -26.57
N ASN A 84 7.98 29.13 -27.84
CA ASN A 84 9.40 29.22 -28.24
C ASN A 84 10.31 28.18 -27.56
N GLY A 85 9.80 26.96 -27.32
CA GLY A 85 10.52 25.89 -26.63
C GLY A 85 10.55 26.01 -25.10
N ASN A 86 9.76 26.91 -24.51
CA ASN A 86 9.58 27.09 -23.05
C ASN A 86 8.16 26.70 -22.63
N GLY A 87 7.97 26.31 -21.37
CA GLY A 87 6.67 25.86 -20.85
C GLY A 87 6.34 24.44 -21.26
N VAL A 88 5.06 24.05 -21.27
CA VAL A 88 4.56 22.77 -21.80
C VAL A 88 3.18 22.96 -22.42
N ASP A 89 2.78 22.09 -23.34
CA ASP A 89 1.44 22.15 -23.94
C ASP A 89 0.34 21.70 -22.97
N GLU A 90 0.67 20.79 -22.05
CA GLU A 90 -0.31 20.19 -21.14
C GLU A 90 0.29 19.89 -19.76
N LEU A 91 -0.50 20.16 -18.71
CA LEU A 91 -0.29 19.65 -17.36
C LEU A 91 -1.37 18.62 -17.02
N VAL A 92 -0.94 17.46 -16.51
CA VAL A 92 -1.81 16.49 -15.85
C VAL A 92 -1.36 16.28 -14.41
N ALA A 93 -2.31 15.98 -13.52
CA ALA A 93 -2.01 15.81 -12.10
C ALA A 93 -2.65 14.54 -11.53
N THR A 94 -1.86 13.81 -10.74
CA THR A 94 -2.34 12.73 -9.88
C THR A 94 -2.09 13.02 -8.41
N SER A 95 -2.91 12.48 -7.52
CA SER A 95 -2.70 12.60 -6.08
C SER A 95 -3.05 11.32 -5.33
N SER A 96 -2.20 11.00 -4.36
CA SER A 96 -2.44 10.02 -3.31
C SER A 96 -2.31 10.63 -1.91
N THR A 97 -2.08 11.96 -1.84
CA THR A 97 -1.91 12.72 -0.60
C THR A 97 -3.23 13.36 -0.14
N GLY A 98 -3.17 14.12 0.95
CA GLY A 98 -4.31 14.78 1.56
C GLY A 98 -5.11 13.85 2.47
N ARG A 99 -6.19 14.38 3.05
CA ARG A 99 -7.08 13.58 3.90
C ARG A 99 -7.88 12.61 3.03
N PRO A 100 -7.86 11.28 3.29
CA PRO A 100 -8.75 10.34 2.61
C PRO A 100 -10.21 10.77 2.72
N LEU A 101 -11.01 10.46 1.71
CA LEU A 101 -12.43 10.79 1.70
C LEU A 101 -13.15 9.89 2.71
N SER A 102 -13.85 10.49 3.67
CA SER A 102 -14.62 9.78 4.71
C SER A 102 -16.00 9.42 4.17
N ALA A 103 -16.35 8.15 4.17
CA ALA A 103 -17.63 7.67 3.61
C ALA A 103 -18.48 6.94 4.64
N VAL A 104 -19.80 7.22 4.62
CA VAL A 104 -20.81 6.33 5.22
C VAL A 104 -21.43 5.47 4.14
N VAL A 105 -21.48 4.16 4.39
CA VAL A 105 -22.16 3.20 3.50
C VAL A 105 -23.55 2.92 4.04
N MET A 106 -24.56 3.12 3.21
CA MET A 106 -25.96 2.76 3.49
C MET A 106 -26.37 1.64 2.55
N GLY A 107 -26.79 0.49 3.09
CA GLY A 107 -27.18 -0.67 2.29
C GLY A 107 -28.27 -1.52 2.90
N LEU A 108 -28.84 -2.44 2.12
CA LEU A 108 -29.90 -3.32 2.60
C LEU A 108 -29.38 -4.55 3.35
N MET A 109 -28.38 -5.23 2.79
CA MET A 109 -27.88 -6.50 3.31
C MET A 109 -26.35 -6.43 3.48
N PRO A 110 -25.81 -6.79 4.66
CA PRO A 110 -24.37 -6.84 4.93
C PRO A 110 -23.59 -7.64 3.87
N GLU A 111 -23.97 -8.89 3.65
CA GLU A 111 -23.23 -9.83 2.80
C GLU A 111 -23.41 -9.62 1.29
N VAL A 112 -24.29 -8.70 0.87
CA VAL A 112 -24.65 -8.51 -0.54
C VAL A 112 -24.41 -7.07 -0.99
N SER A 113 -25.32 -6.15 -0.67
CA SER A 113 -25.24 -4.77 -1.14
C SER A 113 -24.10 -4.00 -0.46
N ILE A 114 -23.96 -4.17 0.85
CA ILE A 114 -22.90 -3.50 1.63
C ILE A 114 -21.53 -4.06 1.24
N ALA A 115 -21.38 -5.38 1.14
CA ALA A 115 -20.14 -6.00 0.65
C ALA A 115 -19.74 -5.51 -0.76
N SER A 116 -20.71 -5.35 -1.68
CA SER A 116 -20.45 -4.82 -3.03
C SER A 116 -20.06 -3.34 -3.00
N ALA A 117 -20.71 -2.54 -2.15
CA ALA A 117 -20.35 -1.15 -1.92
C ALA A 117 -18.92 -1.02 -1.37
N TYR A 118 -18.56 -1.85 -0.38
CA TYR A 118 -17.19 -1.92 0.15
C TYR A 118 -16.17 -2.20 -0.96
N ARG A 119 -16.40 -3.21 -1.80
CA ARG A 119 -15.51 -3.52 -2.95
C ARG A 119 -15.41 -2.40 -3.99
N ALA A 120 -16.46 -1.58 -4.13
CA ALA A 120 -16.39 -0.38 -4.97
C ALA A 120 -15.50 0.69 -4.31
N LEU A 121 -15.68 0.92 -3.00
CA LEU A 121 -14.98 1.96 -2.22
C LEU A 121 -13.49 1.66 -2.04
N THR A 122 -13.10 0.40 -1.84
CA THR A 122 -11.68 -0.01 -1.73
C THR A 122 -10.89 0.22 -3.02
N GLY A 123 -11.55 0.53 -4.15
CA GLY A 123 -10.91 0.90 -5.41
C GLY A 123 -10.39 2.35 -5.46
N THR A 124 -10.54 3.13 -4.39
CA THR A 124 -10.17 4.56 -4.31
C THR A 124 -9.69 4.92 -2.89
N TYR A 125 -9.07 6.09 -2.70
CA TYR A 125 -8.60 6.61 -1.40
C TYR A 125 -9.74 7.02 -0.45
N ILE A 126 -10.52 6.04 0.00
CA ILE A 126 -11.73 6.23 0.80
C ILE A 126 -11.63 5.45 2.11
N LYS A 127 -11.92 6.12 3.22
CA LYS A 127 -12.08 5.50 4.54
C LYS A 127 -13.56 5.39 4.85
N VAL A 128 -14.04 4.16 5.07
CA VAL A 128 -15.41 3.95 5.55
C VAL A 128 -15.45 4.24 7.06
N SER A 129 -16.21 5.25 7.45
CA SER A 129 -16.32 5.73 8.84
C SER A 129 -17.53 5.19 9.58
N ALA A 130 -18.59 4.80 8.84
CA ALA A 130 -19.72 4.07 9.39
C ALA A 130 -20.44 3.25 8.30
N VAL A 131 -21.16 2.23 8.73
CA VAL A 131 -22.08 1.44 7.91
C VAL A 131 -23.45 1.48 8.56
N LEU A 132 -24.48 1.65 7.74
CA LEU A 132 -25.87 1.51 8.15
C LEU A 132 -26.54 0.47 7.25
N SER A 133 -27.11 -0.54 7.89
CA SER A 133 -27.97 -1.52 7.25
C SER A 133 -29.42 -1.25 7.60
N ILE A 134 -30.33 -1.46 6.65
CA ILE A 134 -31.78 -1.49 6.99
C ILE A 134 -32.09 -2.61 8.00
N ALA A 135 -31.26 -3.65 8.06
CA ALA A 135 -31.41 -4.75 9.01
C ALA A 135 -31.07 -4.35 10.45
N ASP A 136 -30.42 -3.19 10.64
CA ASP A 136 -30.06 -2.71 11.96
C ASP A 136 -31.32 -2.30 12.73
N GLN A 137 -31.51 -2.81 13.94
CA GLN A 137 -32.65 -2.47 14.80
C GLN A 137 -32.49 -1.09 15.49
N PHE A 138 -31.76 -0.17 14.86
CA PHE A 138 -31.57 1.18 15.39
C PHE A 138 -32.80 2.04 15.11
N ASP A 139 -33.19 2.84 16.10
CA ASP A 139 -34.17 3.89 15.85
C ASP A 139 -33.59 4.99 14.94
N LEU A 140 -34.49 5.77 14.36
CA LEU A 140 -34.14 6.82 13.40
C LEU A 140 -33.18 7.85 13.99
N GLU A 141 -33.35 8.21 15.26
CA GLU A 141 -32.48 9.17 15.95
C GLU A 141 -31.04 8.65 16.04
N LYS A 142 -30.85 7.39 16.42
CA LYS A 142 -29.55 6.76 16.48
C LYS A 142 -28.92 6.64 15.10
N GLN A 143 -29.68 6.30 14.06
CA GLN A 143 -29.18 6.25 12.68
C GLN A 143 -28.65 7.61 12.22
N ILE A 144 -29.45 8.68 12.37
CA ILE A 144 -29.05 10.04 12.00
C ILE A 144 -27.82 10.47 12.80
N ASN A 145 -27.83 10.24 14.12
CA ASN A 145 -26.69 10.58 14.98
C ASN A 145 -25.41 9.85 14.59
N THR A 146 -25.48 8.59 14.15
CA THR A 146 -24.32 7.85 13.63
C THR A 146 -23.72 8.55 12.43
N VAL A 147 -24.55 8.94 11.45
CA VAL A 147 -24.05 9.65 10.26
C VAL A 147 -23.46 11.01 10.65
N LEU A 148 -24.17 11.82 11.45
CA LEU A 148 -23.70 13.15 11.84
C LEU A 148 -22.40 13.11 12.64
N LYS A 149 -22.25 12.16 13.58
CA LYS A 149 -21.01 11.99 14.36
C LYS A 149 -19.83 11.54 13.52
N SER A 150 -20.08 10.77 12.46
CA SER A 150 -19.03 10.30 11.55
C SER A 150 -18.46 11.39 10.64
N GLN A 151 -19.13 12.56 10.55
CA GLN A 151 -18.75 13.71 9.72
C GLN A 151 -18.26 13.29 8.32
N PRO A 152 -19.09 12.60 7.53
CA PRO A 152 -18.66 12.06 6.25
C PRO A 152 -18.53 13.17 5.20
N ASP A 153 -17.62 12.95 4.26
CA ASP A 153 -17.55 13.71 3.01
C ASP A 153 -18.48 13.11 1.94
N LEU A 154 -18.85 11.83 2.10
CA LEU A 154 -19.64 11.06 1.15
C LEU A 154 -20.63 10.13 1.86
N ILE A 155 -21.86 10.06 1.35
CA ILE A 155 -22.81 8.99 1.64
C ILE A 155 -22.95 8.13 0.39
N PHE A 156 -22.63 6.83 0.50
CA PHE A 156 -22.77 5.86 -0.57
C PHE A 156 -23.99 4.97 -0.31
N ILE A 157 -25.02 5.10 -1.14
CA ILE A 157 -26.27 4.37 -1.00
C ILE A 157 -26.29 3.23 -2.02
N SER A 158 -26.49 2.01 -1.53
CA SER A 158 -26.57 0.80 -2.35
C SER A 158 -27.74 -0.08 -1.94
N GLY A 159 -28.12 -1.01 -2.80
CA GLY A 159 -29.06 -2.07 -2.47
C GLY A 159 -30.35 -2.08 -3.28
N GLY A 160 -31.05 -3.21 -3.13
CA GLY A 160 -32.09 -3.67 -4.05
C GLY A 160 -31.45 -4.22 -5.33
N THR A 161 -31.91 -5.39 -5.79
CA THR A 161 -31.65 -5.80 -7.19
C THR A 161 -32.52 -4.95 -8.12
N ASP A 162 -32.15 -4.86 -9.39
CA ASP A 162 -32.98 -4.19 -10.39
C ASP A 162 -34.30 -4.95 -10.55
N GLY A 163 -35.44 -4.23 -10.53
CA GLY A 163 -36.78 -4.85 -10.49
C GLY A 163 -37.14 -5.54 -9.18
N GLY A 164 -36.31 -5.40 -8.13
CA GLY A 164 -36.53 -5.97 -6.80
C GLY A 164 -37.40 -5.09 -5.88
N ASN A 165 -37.40 -5.39 -4.58
CA ASN A 165 -38.13 -4.60 -3.59
C ASN A 165 -37.56 -3.17 -3.46
N THR A 166 -38.41 -2.17 -3.64
CA THR A 166 -38.07 -0.75 -3.62
C THR A 166 -38.23 -0.08 -2.26
N GLU A 167 -39.08 -0.60 -1.38
CA GLU A 167 -39.56 0.11 -0.19
C GLU A 167 -38.43 0.42 0.80
N ALA A 168 -37.61 -0.58 1.11
CA ALA A 168 -36.47 -0.44 2.01
C ALA A 168 -35.37 0.49 1.43
N VAL A 169 -35.15 0.47 0.11
CA VAL A 169 -34.17 1.37 -0.52
C VAL A 169 -34.66 2.82 -0.46
N MET A 170 -35.97 3.05 -0.65
CA MET A 170 -36.56 4.37 -0.49
C MET A 170 -36.41 4.91 0.95
N GLU A 171 -36.44 4.05 1.97
CA GLU A 171 -36.18 4.45 3.36
C GLU A 171 -34.73 4.93 3.56
N LEU A 172 -33.75 4.20 3.02
CA LEU A 172 -32.35 4.64 3.05
C LEU A 172 -32.13 5.99 2.33
N ILE A 173 -32.78 6.18 1.17
CA ILE A 173 -32.74 7.44 0.43
C ILE A 173 -33.29 8.59 1.29
N ARG A 174 -34.44 8.40 1.94
CA ARG A 174 -35.05 9.43 2.80
C ARG A 174 -34.20 9.73 4.03
N LEU A 175 -33.62 8.71 4.67
CA LEU A 175 -32.71 8.88 5.81
C LEU A 175 -31.48 9.71 5.44
N ALA A 176 -30.85 9.39 4.30
CA ALA A 176 -29.70 10.13 3.80
C ALA A 176 -30.06 11.58 3.48
N ALA A 177 -31.19 11.81 2.80
CA ALA A 177 -31.66 13.15 2.46
C ALA A 177 -31.97 14.01 3.70
N LEU A 178 -32.66 13.43 4.70
CA LEU A 178 -32.91 14.11 5.97
C LEU A 178 -31.59 14.50 6.65
N THR A 179 -30.62 13.59 6.66
CA THR A 179 -29.30 13.85 7.27
C THR A 179 -28.57 14.99 6.55
N VAL A 180 -28.54 14.96 5.22
CA VAL A 180 -27.93 16.03 4.40
C VAL A 180 -28.57 17.40 4.69
N GLN A 181 -29.89 17.46 4.86
CA GLN A 181 -30.59 18.71 5.17
C GLN A 181 -30.19 19.31 6.53
N LEU A 182 -29.79 18.47 7.49
CA LEU A 182 -29.34 18.90 8.82
C LEU A 182 -27.93 19.49 8.80
N VAL A 183 -27.13 19.20 7.77
CA VAL A 183 -25.78 19.73 7.59
C VAL A 183 -25.83 20.99 6.72
N SER A 184 -25.06 22.01 7.06
CA SER A 184 -25.08 23.32 6.38
C SER A 184 -23.75 23.63 5.70
N GLY A 185 -23.80 24.39 4.61
CA GLY A 185 -22.61 24.91 3.91
C GLY A 185 -21.75 23.83 3.25
N ASP A 186 -20.45 24.08 3.21
CA ASP A 186 -19.46 23.24 2.51
C ASP A 186 -19.20 21.89 3.21
N GLU A 187 -19.70 21.71 4.43
CA GLU A 187 -19.62 20.45 5.18
C GLU A 187 -20.66 19.41 4.72
N ARG A 188 -21.59 19.78 3.82
CA ARG A 188 -22.57 18.84 3.28
C ARG A 188 -21.88 17.69 2.53
N PRO A 189 -22.14 16.42 2.88
CA PRO A 189 -21.56 15.29 2.18
C PRO A 189 -22.10 15.22 0.75
N MET A 190 -21.25 14.77 -0.17
CA MET A 190 -21.69 14.28 -1.47
C MET A 190 -22.52 13.02 -1.29
N VAL A 191 -23.39 12.71 -2.25
CA VAL A 191 -24.17 11.46 -2.23
C VAL A 191 -23.97 10.74 -3.54
N ILE A 192 -23.63 9.45 -3.46
CA ILE A 192 -23.65 8.53 -4.60
C ILE A 192 -24.78 7.54 -4.40
N TYR A 193 -25.66 7.42 -5.40
CA TYR A 193 -26.67 6.37 -5.47
C TYR A 193 -26.24 5.31 -6.48
N ALA A 194 -26.12 4.06 -6.01
CA ALA A 194 -25.71 2.90 -6.81
C ALA A 194 -26.57 1.66 -6.47
N GLY A 195 -27.87 1.87 -6.24
CA GLY A 195 -28.86 0.83 -5.94
C GLY A 195 -29.80 0.55 -7.13
N ASN A 196 -30.95 -0.06 -6.83
CA ASN A 196 -32.00 -0.43 -7.79
C ASN A 196 -32.26 0.68 -8.84
N ALA A 197 -32.08 0.34 -10.12
CA ALA A 197 -32.24 1.26 -11.25
C ALA A 197 -33.62 1.94 -11.32
N ASP A 198 -34.69 1.29 -10.83
CA ASP A 198 -36.05 1.83 -10.84
C ASP A 198 -36.22 3.05 -9.91
N LEU A 199 -35.29 3.24 -8.96
CA LEU A 199 -35.35 4.30 -7.96
C LEU A 199 -34.43 5.48 -8.25
N VAL A 200 -33.71 5.48 -9.37
CA VAL A 200 -32.82 6.59 -9.74
C VAL A 200 -33.57 7.93 -9.77
N THR A 201 -34.71 7.98 -10.47
CA THR A 201 -35.53 9.20 -10.55
C THR A 201 -36.05 9.62 -9.18
N TYR A 202 -36.48 8.65 -8.36
CA TYR A 202 -36.95 8.93 -7.00
C TYR A 202 -35.84 9.53 -6.12
N ALA A 203 -34.63 8.94 -6.15
CA ALA A 203 -33.48 9.45 -5.43
C ALA A 203 -33.17 10.89 -5.86
N GLN A 204 -33.09 11.14 -7.17
CA GLN A 204 -32.82 12.48 -7.70
C GLN A 204 -33.84 13.51 -7.18
N THR A 205 -35.14 13.21 -7.25
CA THR A 205 -36.19 14.12 -6.76
C THR A 205 -36.06 14.40 -5.27
N VAL A 206 -35.86 13.38 -4.43
CA VAL A 206 -35.76 13.56 -2.98
C VAL A 206 -34.55 14.43 -2.59
N PHE A 207 -33.40 14.26 -3.25
CA PHE A 207 -32.22 15.06 -2.96
C PHE A 207 -32.27 16.46 -3.61
N GLU A 208 -32.93 16.62 -4.76
CA GLU A 208 -33.20 17.94 -5.35
C GLU A 208 -34.07 18.78 -4.42
N GLU A 209 -35.11 18.19 -3.81
CA GLU A 209 -35.93 18.82 -2.76
C GLU A 209 -35.10 19.18 -1.50
N ALA A 210 -34.04 18.44 -1.22
CA ALA A 210 -33.06 18.77 -0.18
C ALA A 210 -32.01 19.81 -0.60
N GLY A 211 -32.06 20.30 -1.85
CA GLY A 211 -31.11 21.25 -2.41
C GLY A 211 -29.72 20.67 -2.66
N LEU A 212 -29.64 19.38 -3.01
CA LEU A 212 -28.40 18.68 -3.32
C LEU A 212 -28.49 17.90 -4.64
N GLU A 213 -27.55 18.15 -5.56
CA GLU A 213 -27.34 17.27 -6.71
C GLU A 213 -26.54 16.03 -6.30
N ILE A 214 -26.98 14.85 -6.75
CA ILE A 214 -26.35 13.57 -6.41
C ILE A 214 -25.66 12.94 -7.62
N LEU A 215 -24.64 12.15 -7.34
CA LEU A 215 -23.96 11.32 -8.33
C LEU A 215 -24.72 10.00 -8.48
N ILE A 216 -24.97 9.58 -9.73
CA ILE A 216 -25.69 8.34 -10.04
C ILE A 216 -24.74 7.34 -10.68
N ALA A 217 -24.69 6.13 -10.14
CA ALA A 217 -24.02 4.99 -10.74
C ALA A 217 -25.02 3.89 -11.08
N ARG A 218 -24.61 2.98 -11.97
CA ARG A 218 -25.34 1.71 -12.17
C ARG A 218 -25.33 0.91 -10.87
N ASN A 219 -26.37 0.11 -10.67
CA ASN A 219 -26.50 -0.73 -9.48
C ASN A 219 -25.26 -1.61 -9.30
N VAL A 220 -24.61 -1.55 -8.13
CA VAL A 220 -23.44 -2.40 -7.84
C VAL A 220 -23.79 -3.88 -7.78
N ARG A 221 -25.07 -4.20 -7.55
CA ARG A 221 -25.61 -5.56 -7.51
C ARG A 221 -26.95 -5.64 -8.26
N PRO A 222 -26.95 -5.57 -9.61
CA PRO A 222 -28.17 -5.61 -10.41
C PRO A 222 -28.98 -6.88 -10.16
N GLU A 223 -28.28 -8.01 -10.01
CA GLU A 223 -28.84 -9.33 -9.71
C GLU A 223 -28.04 -9.97 -8.58
N LEU A 224 -28.64 -10.87 -7.78
CA LEU A 224 -27.93 -11.54 -6.68
C LEU A 224 -26.59 -12.19 -7.08
N PRO A 225 -26.45 -12.89 -8.21
CA PRO A 225 -25.16 -13.47 -8.62
C PRO A 225 -24.26 -12.50 -9.39
N ARG A 226 -24.75 -11.32 -9.79
CA ARG A 226 -24.05 -10.40 -10.71
C ARG A 226 -23.63 -9.13 -9.99
N GLU A 227 -22.34 -8.83 -10.06
CA GLU A 227 -21.75 -7.63 -9.47
C GLU A 227 -21.22 -6.70 -10.58
N GLU A 228 -21.45 -5.39 -10.46
CA GLU A 228 -21.01 -4.38 -11.43
C GLU A 228 -20.42 -3.14 -10.74
N LEU A 229 -19.11 -3.13 -10.49
CA LEU A 229 -18.45 -2.06 -9.72
C LEU A 229 -17.96 -0.88 -10.57
N GLY A 230 -17.86 -1.06 -11.89
CA GLY A 230 -17.15 -0.13 -12.79
C GLY A 230 -17.71 1.31 -12.75
N THR A 231 -19.03 1.47 -12.89
CA THR A 231 -19.65 2.81 -12.87
C THR A 231 -19.57 3.45 -11.48
N ALA A 232 -19.75 2.68 -10.40
CA ALA A 232 -19.60 3.19 -9.05
C ALA A 232 -18.16 3.68 -8.79
N ARG A 233 -17.14 2.93 -9.20
CA ARG A 233 -15.73 3.34 -9.09
C ARG A 233 -15.43 4.63 -9.85
N PHE A 234 -16.03 4.82 -11.03
CA PHE A 234 -15.89 6.07 -11.79
C PHE A 234 -16.50 7.28 -11.05
N GLU A 235 -17.70 7.12 -10.48
CA GLU A 235 -18.33 8.18 -9.69
C GLU A 235 -17.58 8.46 -8.38
N LEU A 236 -17.01 7.43 -7.75
CA LEU A 236 -16.15 7.58 -6.56
C LEU A 236 -14.86 8.35 -6.87
N ALA A 237 -14.26 8.14 -8.04
CA ALA A 237 -13.12 8.92 -8.50
C ALA A 237 -13.49 10.39 -8.73
N ARG A 238 -14.65 10.67 -9.32
CA ARG A 238 -15.18 12.04 -9.45
C ARG A 238 -15.38 12.68 -8.08
N ALA A 239 -15.98 11.96 -7.13
CA ALA A 239 -16.16 12.43 -5.77
C ALA A 239 -14.81 12.75 -5.10
N TYR A 240 -13.81 11.89 -5.25
CA TYR A 240 -12.45 12.16 -4.74
C TYR A 240 -11.85 13.42 -5.37
N SER A 241 -11.97 13.62 -6.69
CA SER A 241 -11.46 14.83 -7.35
C SER A 241 -12.15 16.10 -6.83
N GLN A 242 -13.47 16.06 -6.60
CA GLN A 242 -14.21 17.17 -5.99
C GLN A 242 -13.79 17.43 -4.54
N HIS A 243 -13.58 16.37 -3.76
CA HIS A 243 -13.05 16.44 -2.40
C HIS A 243 -11.68 17.11 -2.35
N MET A 244 -10.77 16.73 -3.26
CA MET A 244 -9.43 17.33 -3.34
C MET A 244 -9.47 18.83 -3.64
N LYS A 245 -10.36 19.27 -4.53
CA LYS A 245 -10.54 20.72 -4.82
C LYS A 245 -10.97 21.53 -3.61
N ARG A 246 -11.68 20.92 -2.64
CA ARG A 246 -12.12 21.58 -1.40
C ARG A 246 -11.05 21.56 -0.32
N GLN A 247 -10.01 20.73 -0.45
CA GLN A 247 -8.94 20.70 0.55
C GLN A 247 -8.04 21.92 0.43
N PRO A 248 -7.53 22.44 1.56
CA PRO A 248 -6.51 23.46 1.54
C PRO A 248 -5.21 22.94 0.92
N GLY A 249 -4.33 23.86 0.51
CA GLY A 249 -2.98 23.55 0.07
C GLY A 249 -2.77 23.43 -1.43
N GLY A 250 -3.45 24.28 -2.22
CA GLY A 250 -3.14 24.52 -3.63
C GLY A 250 -3.81 23.58 -4.63
N PHE A 251 -4.56 22.56 -4.18
CA PHE A 251 -5.21 21.60 -5.08
C PHE A 251 -6.26 22.22 -6.01
N ALA A 252 -6.95 23.28 -5.58
CA ALA A 252 -7.90 23.99 -6.43
C ALA A 252 -7.21 24.61 -7.65
N ASP A 253 -6.07 25.26 -7.46
CA ASP A 253 -5.30 25.91 -8.53
C ASP A 253 -4.66 24.89 -9.47
N ILE A 254 -4.12 23.79 -8.92
CA ILE A 254 -3.63 22.65 -9.71
C ILE A 254 -4.76 22.08 -10.57
N ALA A 255 -5.92 21.81 -9.97
CA ALA A 255 -7.04 21.25 -10.71
C ALA A 255 -7.57 22.21 -11.79
N ALA A 256 -7.53 23.52 -11.55
CA ALA A 256 -7.87 24.54 -12.55
C ALA A 256 -6.86 24.62 -13.70
N SER A 257 -5.61 24.25 -13.45
CA SER A 257 -4.51 24.23 -14.43
C SER A 257 -4.44 22.93 -15.26
N THR A 258 -5.38 22.01 -15.08
CA THR A 258 -5.43 20.69 -15.75
C THR A 258 -6.76 20.50 -16.46
N HIS A 259 -6.79 19.78 -17.58
CA HIS A 259 -8.03 19.52 -18.30
C HIS A 259 -8.96 18.53 -17.58
N VAL A 260 -8.38 17.55 -16.88
CA VAL A 260 -9.11 16.43 -16.25
C VAL A 260 -9.25 16.57 -14.73
N GLY A 261 -8.73 17.67 -14.16
CA GLY A 261 -8.60 17.82 -12.72
C GLY A 261 -7.49 16.94 -12.15
N ILE A 262 -7.55 16.72 -10.83
CA ILE A 262 -6.64 15.80 -10.14
C ILE A 262 -7.24 14.40 -10.20
N VAL A 263 -6.50 13.47 -10.82
CA VAL A 263 -6.86 12.06 -10.92
C VAL A 263 -6.32 11.31 -9.69
N PRO A 264 -7.09 10.44 -9.02
CA PRO A 264 -6.53 9.56 -8.00
C PRO A 264 -5.37 8.72 -8.55
N THR A 265 -4.19 8.76 -7.91
CA THR A 265 -2.99 8.02 -8.34
C THR A 265 -3.29 6.53 -8.56
N ALA A 266 -3.99 5.88 -7.64
CA ALA A 266 -4.38 4.47 -7.77
C ALA A 266 -5.29 4.18 -8.98
N GLN A 267 -6.18 5.11 -9.34
CA GLN A 267 -7.04 4.96 -10.50
C GLN A 267 -6.23 5.10 -11.79
N ALA A 268 -5.31 6.07 -11.84
CA ALA A 268 -4.41 6.24 -12.97
C ALA A 268 -3.59 4.96 -13.20
N ILE A 269 -3.01 4.39 -12.14
CA ILE A 269 -2.31 3.10 -12.20
C ILE A 269 -3.26 1.99 -12.69
N THR A 270 -4.46 1.87 -12.11
CA THR A 270 -5.46 0.85 -12.49
C THR A 270 -5.79 0.91 -13.99
N ASN A 271 -5.86 2.11 -14.58
CA ASN A 271 -6.10 2.28 -16.02
C ASN A 271 -4.95 1.72 -16.86
N VAL A 272 -3.69 1.97 -16.47
CA VAL A 272 -2.52 1.41 -17.17
C VAL A 272 -2.49 -0.11 -17.04
N ILE A 273 -2.76 -0.66 -15.85
CA ILE A 273 -2.83 -2.11 -15.64
C ILE A 273 -3.94 -2.74 -16.49
N ARG A 274 -5.10 -2.11 -16.59
CA ARG A 274 -6.21 -2.57 -17.45
C ARG A 274 -5.78 -2.68 -18.91
N TRP A 275 -5.10 -1.65 -19.42
CA TRP A 275 -4.58 -1.68 -20.78
C TRP A 275 -3.57 -2.84 -20.99
N LEU A 276 -2.66 -3.08 -20.03
CA LEU A 276 -1.73 -4.23 -20.10
C LEU A 276 -2.46 -5.57 -20.12
N THR A 277 -3.52 -5.71 -19.33
CA THR A 277 -4.31 -6.94 -19.32
C THR A 277 -5.07 -7.19 -20.61
N GLU A 278 -5.59 -6.13 -21.24
CA GLU A 278 -6.26 -6.20 -22.54
C GLU A 278 -5.26 -6.60 -23.65
N SER A 279 -3.98 -6.25 -23.50
CA SER A 279 -2.89 -6.71 -24.39
C SER A 279 -2.50 -8.19 -24.17
N GLY A 280 -3.08 -8.87 -23.18
CA GLY A 280 -2.83 -10.29 -22.89
C GLY A 280 -1.74 -10.54 -21.84
N THR A 281 -1.38 -9.55 -21.03
CA THR A 281 -0.36 -9.69 -19.99
C THR A 281 -1.01 -9.83 -18.61
N ASP A 282 -0.54 -10.83 -17.85
CA ASP A 282 -0.89 -10.95 -16.43
C ASP A 282 0.03 -10.07 -15.58
N VAL A 283 -0.55 -9.11 -14.88
CA VAL A 283 0.20 -8.08 -14.18
C VAL A 283 -0.26 -7.98 -12.73
N LEU A 284 0.71 -7.92 -11.83
CA LEU A 284 0.52 -7.51 -10.45
C LEU A 284 1.22 -6.17 -10.23
N HIS A 285 0.51 -5.21 -9.66
CA HIS A 285 1.08 -3.96 -9.22
C HIS A 285 0.95 -3.81 -7.70
N ILE A 286 2.03 -3.38 -7.05
CA ILE A 286 2.08 -3.15 -5.60
C ILE A 286 2.77 -1.82 -5.34
N ASP A 287 2.16 -0.97 -4.54
CA ASP A 287 2.79 0.23 -3.99
C ASP A 287 2.66 0.19 -2.48
N VAL A 288 3.77 0.24 -1.75
CA VAL A 288 3.78 0.43 -0.30
C VAL A 288 4.33 1.81 0.01
N GLY A 289 3.42 2.75 0.20
CA GLY A 289 3.72 4.14 0.47
C GLY A 289 3.86 4.46 1.97
N SER A 290 3.96 5.76 2.25
CA SER A 290 4.07 6.28 3.62
C SER A 290 2.71 6.21 4.35
N SER A 291 1.63 6.57 3.66
CA SER A 291 0.26 6.56 4.20
C SER A 291 -0.61 5.45 3.63
N THR A 292 -0.37 5.14 2.36
CA THR A 292 -1.28 4.36 1.53
C THR A 292 -0.53 3.20 0.92
N SER A 293 -1.21 2.07 0.76
CA SER A 293 -0.72 0.94 0.00
C SER A 293 -1.75 0.54 -1.06
N THR A 294 -1.28 0.16 -2.25
CA THR A 294 -2.12 -0.28 -3.36
C THR A 294 -1.71 -1.68 -3.78
N PHE A 295 -2.70 -2.51 -4.07
CA PHE A 295 -2.54 -3.86 -4.59
C PHE A 295 -3.51 -4.04 -5.76
N ILE A 296 -2.98 -4.17 -6.97
CA ILE A 296 -3.78 -4.22 -8.19
C ILE A 296 -3.41 -5.49 -8.96
N VAL A 297 -4.40 -6.34 -9.20
CA VAL A 297 -4.24 -7.59 -9.94
C VAL A 297 -5.00 -7.50 -11.24
N GLY A 298 -4.28 -7.73 -12.33
CA GLY A 298 -4.82 -7.81 -13.67
C GLY A 298 -4.58 -9.17 -14.31
N ALA A 299 -5.63 -9.80 -14.83
CA ALA A 299 -5.52 -11.02 -15.64
C ALA A 299 -5.68 -10.72 -17.13
N ALA A 300 -4.86 -11.34 -17.96
CA ALA A 300 -4.94 -11.30 -19.40
C ALA A 300 -6.37 -11.57 -19.90
N GLY A 301 -6.95 -10.61 -20.64
CA GLY A 301 -8.32 -10.69 -21.17
C GLY A 301 -9.44 -10.68 -20.13
N GLY A 302 -9.12 -10.40 -18.85
CA GLY A 302 -10.05 -10.40 -17.73
C GLY A 302 -10.21 -9.03 -17.06
N GLU A 303 -10.88 -9.02 -15.90
CA GLU A 303 -11.07 -7.80 -15.12
C GLU A 303 -9.84 -7.45 -14.27
N VAL A 304 -9.69 -6.16 -13.98
CA VAL A 304 -8.71 -5.64 -13.02
C VAL A 304 -9.38 -5.45 -11.67
N SER A 305 -8.77 -6.03 -10.65
CA SER A 305 -9.12 -5.79 -9.25
C SER A 305 -8.09 -4.86 -8.62
N ALA A 306 -8.57 -3.83 -7.93
CA ALA A 306 -7.75 -2.87 -7.21
C ALA A 306 -8.20 -2.81 -5.76
N ASP A 307 -7.24 -2.92 -4.84
CA ASP A 307 -7.44 -2.82 -3.40
C ASP A 307 -6.49 -1.74 -2.86
N ILE A 308 -7.06 -0.66 -2.32
CA ILE A 308 -6.34 0.52 -1.87
C ILE A 308 -6.68 0.78 -0.41
N HIS A 309 -5.64 0.91 0.40
CA HIS A 309 -5.73 1.05 1.84
C HIS A 309 -4.99 2.31 2.28
N SER A 310 -5.72 3.27 2.85
CA SER A 310 -5.16 4.54 3.34
C SER A 310 -4.68 4.50 4.80
N ASP A 311 -4.79 3.34 5.43
CA ASP A 311 -4.39 2.98 6.79
C ASP A 311 -3.17 2.04 6.81
N LEU A 312 -2.73 1.55 5.64
CA LEU A 312 -1.56 0.69 5.47
C LEU A 312 -0.41 1.46 4.81
N GLY A 313 0.65 1.76 5.57
CA GLY A 313 1.85 2.41 5.06
C GLY A 313 2.99 2.40 6.09
N VAL A 314 4.22 2.63 5.65
CA VAL A 314 5.42 2.52 6.50
C VAL A 314 5.91 3.87 7.06
N GLY A 315 5.11 4.93 6.94
CA GLY A 315 5.43 6.26 7.43
C GLY A 315 4.29 6.88 8.22
N HIS A 316 3.50 7.76 7.61
CA HIS A 316 2.37 8.43 8.28
C HIS A 316 1.38 7.43 8.90
N SER A 317 1.07 6.35 8.19
CA SER A 317 0.09 5.36 8.64
C SER A 317 0.72 4.18 9.41
N ILE A 318 2.02 4.21 9.72
CA ILE A 318 2.73 3.08 10.34
C ILE A 318 2.11 2.62 11.65
N ARG A 319 1.57 3.56 12.44
CA ARG A 319 0.85 3.23 13.68
C ARG A 319 -0.43 2.44 13.37
N ALA A 320 -1.31 2.98 12.52
CA ALA A 320 -2.54 2.30 12.11
C ALA A 320 -2.24 0.95 11.44
N THR A 321 -1.14 0.89 10.69
CA THR A 321 -0.65 -0.36 10.10
C THR A 321 -0.37 -1.41 11.18
N LEU A 322 0.37 -1.09 12.22
CA LEU A 322 0.63 -2.05 13.31
C LEU A 322 -0.65 -2.47 14.05
N GLU A 323 -1.68 -1.62 14.10
CA GLU A 323 -2.99 -1.98 14.65
C GLU A 323 -3.73 -3.02 13.77
N HIS A 324 -3.37 -3.16 12.49
CA HIS A 324 -3.92 -4.14 11.56
C HIS A 324 -3.08 -5.41 11.36
N LEU A 325 -1.83 -5.43 11.84
CA LEU A 325 -0.90 -6.54 11.65
C LEU A 325 -0.81 -7.43 12.89
N GLU A 326 -0.54 -8.72 12.66
CA GLU A 326 -0.11 -9.63 13.72
C GLU A 326 1.37 -9.31 14.03
N ILE A 327 1.64 -8.71 15.19
CA ILE A 327 2.98 -8.23 15.56
C ILE A 327 4.02 -9.37 15.52
N GLU A 328 3.63 -10.56 15.94
CA GLU A 328 4.49 -11.75 15.90
C GLU A 328 4.95 -12.07 14.48
N LYS A 329 4.10 -11.83 13.48
CA LYS A 329 4.45 -12.04 12.07
C LYS A 329 5.47 -11.02 11.57
N VAL A 330 5.35 -9.76 11.99
CA VAL A 330 6.38 -8.74 11.69
C VAL A 330 7.73 -9.17 12.27
N LEU A 331 7.74 -9.61 13.54
CA LEU A 331 8.96 -10.07 14.21
C LEU A 331 9.52 -11.38 13.61
N GLU A 332 8.69 -12.18 12.92
CA GLU A 332 9.14 -13.39 12.21
C GLU A 332 10.07 -13.10 11.02
N TRP A 333 10.04 -11.89 10.46
CA TRP A 333 10.86 -11.47 9.32
C TRP A 333 12.13 -10.71 9.70
N LEU A 334 12.36 -10.48 10.99
CA LEU A 334 13.58 -9.83 11.45
C LEU A 334 14.72 -10.85 11.57
N PRO A 335 15.93 -10.51 11.09
CA PRO A 335 17.10 -11.38 11.22
C PRO A 335 17.64 -11.45 12.66
N PHE A 336 17.10 -10.65 13.57
CA PHE A 336 17.52 -10.46 14.96
C PHE A 336 16.35 -10.59 15.95
N GLU A 337 16.68 -10.69 17.24
CA GLU A 337 15.68 -10.52 18.30
C GLU A 337 15.25 -9.05 18.35
N PHE A 338 13.95 -8.81 18.46
CA PHE A 338 13.39 -7.48 18.55
C PHE A 338 12.11 -7.53 19.37
N SER A 339 11.96 -6.57 20.29
CA SER A 339 10.79 -6.53 21.16
C SER A 339 9.63 -5.79 20.49
N GLU A 340 8.40 -6.22 20.79
CA GLU A 340 7.19 -5.49 20.43
C GLU A 340 7.24 -4.03 20.90
N GLN A 341 7.74 -3.77 22.11
CA GLN A 341 7.88 -2.40 22.63
C GLN A 341 8.82 -1.54 21.77
N ALA A 342 9.92 -2.10 21.28
CA ALA A 342 10.83 -1.41 20.37
C ALA A 342 10.18 -1.15 19.00
N LEU A 343 9.40 -2.10 18.48
CA LEU A 343 8.64 -1.94 17.24
C LEU A 343 7.61 -0.80 17.33
N TRP A 344 6.82 -0.76 18.40
CA TRP A 344 5.89 0.35 18.65
C TRP A 344 6.63 1.69 18.83
N SER A 345 7.74 1.70 19.57
CA SER A 345 8.55 2.92 19.74
C SER A 345 9.07 3.45 18.40
N TYR A 346 9.53 2.55 17.54
CA TYR A 346 9.95 2.87 16.18
C TYR A 346 8.79 3.47 15.37
N ALA A 347 7.63 2.81 15.38
CA ALA A 347 6.44 3.27 14.67
C ALA A 347 5.95 4.65 15.14
N PHE A 348 5.94 4.92 16.45
CA PHE A 348 5.59 6.24 16.96
C PHE A 348 6.56 7.32 16.47
N ASN A 349 7.87 7.08 16.56
CA ASN A 349 8.87 8.04 16.07
C ASN A 349 8.75 8.26 14.56
N LYS A 350 8.58 7.19 13.79
CA LYS A 350 8.40 7.26 12.34
C LYS A 350 7.12 8.00 11.95
N SER A 351 6.02 7.84 12.69
CA SER A 351 4.77 8.57 12.43
C SER A 351 4.89 10.08 12.64
N LEU A 352 5.80 10.53 13.51
CA LEU A 352 6.08 11.96 13.77
C LEU A 352 7.04 12.57 12.74
N ALA A 353 7.91 11.75 12.14
CA ALA A 353 8.87 12.15 11.11
C ALA A 353 8.84 11.16 9.92
N PRO A 354 7.73 11.10 9.18
CA PRO A 354 7.44 10.04 8.19
C PRO A 354 8.30 10.11 6.93
N ASP A 355 9.02 11.21 6.75
CA ASP A 355 9.98 11.51 5.70
C ASP A 355 11.41 11.06 6.02
N THR A 356 11.67 10.60 7.25
CA THR A 356 12.96 10.02 7.62
C THR A 356 13.22 8.75 6.81
N VAL A 357 14.48 8.48 6.52
CA VAL A 357 14.93 7.22 5.88
C VAL A 357 15.60 6.35 6.94
N PRO A 358 15.63 5.01 6.76
CA PRO A 358 16.45 4.13 7.59
C PRO A 358 17.90 4.64 7.68
N GLN A 359 18.40 4.84 8.91
CA GLN A 359 19.77 5.30 9.14
C GLN A 359 20.71 4.13 9.41
N THR A 360 20.16 3.02 9.89
CA THR A 360 20.87 1.78 10.19
C THR A 360 20.28 0.61 9.39
N MET A 361 21.06 -0.47 9.29
CA MET A 361 20.59 -1.72 8.70
C MET A 361 19.42 -2.33 9.51
N HIS A 362 19.39 -2.07 10.82
CA HIS A 362 18.33 -2.50 11.72
C HIS A 362 17.01 -1.79 11.40
N ASP A 363 17.04 -0.47 11.23
CA ASP A 363 15.87 0.32 10.80
C ASP A 363 15.34 -0.18 9.45
N LEU A 364 16.26 -0.47 8.51
CA LEU A 364 15.91 -0.97 7.19
C LEU A 364 15.17 -2.31 7.29
N PHE A 365 15.68 -3.25 8.10
CA PHE A 365 14.98 -4.53 8.31
C PHE A 365 13.63 -4.38 8.99
N VAL A 366 13.47 -3.45 9.93
CA VAL A 366 12.18 -3.15 10.58
C VAL A 366 11.17 -2.65 9.54
N GLU A 367 11.53 -1.64 8.73
CA GLU A 367 10.63 -1.13 7.69
C GLU A 367 10.31 -2.19 6.63
N GLN A 368 11.29 -3.00 6.23
CA GLN A 368 11.09 -4.09 5.27
C GLN A 368 10.19 -5.21 5.81
N ALA A 369 10.29 -5.55 7.10
CA ALA A 369 9.43 -6.53 7.75
C ALA A 369 7.98 -6.05 7.85
N ILE A 370 7.77 -4.76 8.16
CA ILE A 370 6.43 -4.16 8.13
C ILE A 370 5.88 -4.15 6.71
N ALA A 371 6.68 -3.74 5.72
CA ALA A 371 6.26 -3.75 4.31
C ALA A 371 5.90 -5.16 3.82
N HIS A 372 6.66 -6.18 4.26
CA HIS A 372 6.35 -7.59 3.99
C HIS A 372 4.94 -7.95 4.49
N GLU A 373 4.65 -7.65 5.75
CA GLU A 373 3.36 -8.00 6.36
C GLU A 373 2.19 -7.18 5.81
N ILE A 374 2.42 -5.92 5.40
CA ILE A 374 1.44 -5.15 4.61
C ILE A 374 1.08 -5.92 3.33
N VAL A 375 2.08 -6.38 2.57
CA VAL A 375 1.85 -7.11 1.31
C VAL A 375 1.11 -8.43 1.57
N GLN A 376 1.48 -9.18 2.61
CA GLN A 376 0.77 -10.42 2.99
C GLN A 376 -0.70 -10.16 3.37
N LEU A 377 -0.97 -9.09 4.12
CA LEU A 377 -2.33 -8.68 4.46
C LEU A 377 -3.14 -8.33 3.20
N LEU A 378 -2.56 -7.58 2.26
CA LEU A 378 -3.20 -7.20 1.00
C LEU A 378 -3.51 -8.43 0.12
N ILE A 379 -2.58 -9.40 0.05
CA ILE A 379 -2.82 -10.68 -0.63
C ILE A 379 -4.00 -11.41 0.03
N LYS A 380 -4.03 -11.50 1.36
CA LYS A 380 -5.11 -12.16 2.12
C LYS A 380 -6.47 -11.50 1.87
N ARG A 381 -6.54 -10.16 1.92
CA ARG A 381 -7.77 -9.38 1.66
C ARG A 381 -8.25 -9.54 0.21
N THR A 382 -7.34 -9.39 -0.74
CA THR A 382 -7.66 -9.57 -2.17
C THR A 382 -8.17 -10.99 -2.44
N ARG A 383 -7.59 -12.01 -1.79
CA ARG A 383 -8.06 -13.41 -1.84
C ARG A 383 -9.43 -13.65 -1.22
N ALA A 384 -9.85 -12.85 -0.26
CA ALA A 384 -11.19 -12.95 0.31
C ALA A 384 -12.25 -12.22 -0.54
N SER A 385 -11.85 -11.16 -1.24
CA SER A 385 -12.75 -10.24 -1.96
C SER A 385 -13.18 -10.76 -3.34
N LEU A 386 -12.34 -11.54 -4.02
CA LEU A 386 -12.59 -11.98 -5.39
C LEU A 386 -13.49 -13.23 -5.44
N SER A 387 -14.53 -13.16 -6.27
CA SER A 387 -15.43 -14.30 -6.51
C SER A 387 -14.69 -15.50 -7.13
N GLN A 388 -15.23 -16.68 -6.88
CA GLN A 388 -14.52 -17.95 -6.72
C GLN A 388 -13.91 -18.61 -7.98
N GLN A 389 -13.79 -17.95 -9.15
CA GLN A 389 -13.44 -18.68 -10.38
C GLN A 389 -12.03 -18.50 -10.99
N ASP A 390 -11.49 -17.32 -11.33
CA ASP A 390 -10.28 -17.34 -12.21
C ASP A 390 -9.05 -16.51 -11.77
N LEU A 391 -9.17 -15.53 -10.89
CA LEU A 391 -7.99 -14.77 -10.39
C LEU A 391 -7.31 -15.43 -9.17
N MET A 392 -8.07 -16.18 -8.37
CA MET A 392 -7.73 -16.62 -7.02
C MET A 392 -6.61 -17.66 -6.93
N ALA A 393 -6.43 -18.47 -7.98
CA ALA A 393 -5.42 -19.51 -8.01
C ALA A 393 -4.07 -19.03 -8.58
N ARG A 394 -3.98 -17.77 -9.01
CA ARG A 394 -2.83 -17.26 -9.76
C ARG A 394 -1.76 -16.77 -8.80
N THR A 395 -0.83 -17.67 -8.50
CA THR A 395 0.46 -17.35 -7.87
C THR A 395 1.50 -16.98 -8.92
N ALA A 396 1.20 -17.10 -10.21
CA ALA A 396 2.11 -16.77 -11.31
C ALA A 396 1.64 -15.52 -12.06
N PHE A 397 2.58 -14.60 -12.26
CA PHE A 397 2.38 -13.36 -13.02
C PHE A 397 3.42 -13.27 -14.13
N SER A 398 3.04 -12.68 -15.27
CA SER A 398 4.00 -12.41 -16.34
C SER A 398 4.89 -11.23 -15.97
N ALA A 399 4.29 -10.19 -15.38
CA ALA A 399 4.99 -9.02 -14.87
C ALA A 399 4.53 -8.66 -13.46
N VAL A 400 5.47 -8.22 -12.63
CA VAL A 400 5.20 -7.56 -11.34
C VAL A 400 5.83 -6.18 -11.39
N ILE A 401 5.02 -5.16 -11.17
CA ILE A 401 5.44 -3.76 -11.11
C ILE A 401 5.34 -3.31 -9.66
N VAL A 402 6.43 -2.78 -9.10
CA VAL A 402 6.44 -2.27 -7.73
C VAL A 402 6.74 -0.79 -7.65
N ALA A 403 6.13 -0.14 -6.68
CA ALA A 403 6.35 1.26 -6.31
C ALA A 403 6.48 1.38 -4.78
N GLY A 404 6.76 2.60 -4.32
CA GLY A 404 6.95 2.89 -2.89
C GLY A 404 8.41 2.77 -2.48
N CYS A 405 8.91 3.76 -1.74
CA CYS A 405 10.33 3.90 -1.43
C CYS A 405 10.87 2.69 -0.64
N VAL A 406 10.08 2.07 0.24
CA VAL A 406 10.51 0.90 1.01
C VAL A 406 10.76 -0.35 0.15
N LEU A 407 10.16 -0.43 -1.05
CA LEU A 407 10.37 -1.52 -2.01
C LEU A 407 11.41 -1.17 -3.07
N THR A 408 11.59 0.12 -3.35
CA THR A 408 12.35 0.59 -4.52
C THR A 408 13.69 1.24 -4.19
N GLU A 409 13.86 1.81 -2.99
CA GLU A 409 15.08 2.48 -2.53
C GLU A 409 15.91 1.57 -1.61
N THR A 410 16.28 0.41 -2.15
CA THR A 410 17.19 -0.52 -1.44
C THR A 410 18.65 -0.24 -1.79
N PRO A 411 19.62 -0.68 -0.96
CA PRO A 411 21.05 -0.46 -1.22
C PRO A 411 21.55 -1.05 -2.55
N HIS A 412 20.84 -2.03 -3.13
CA HIS A 412 21.20 -2.68 -4.38
C HIS A 412 19.94 -3.20 -5.11
N PRO A 413 19.81 -3.06 -6.44
CA PRO A 413 18.61 -3.51 -7.18
C PRO A 413 18.23 -4.98 -6.96
N ALA A 414 19.22 -5.86 -6.79
CA ALA A 414 18.97 -7.28 -6.51
C ALA A 414 18.45 -7.55 -5.08
N ILE A 415 18.70 -6.64 -4.12
CA ILE A 415 18.08 -6.69 -2.80
C ILE A 415 16.60 -6.29 -2.91
N ALA A 416 16.25 -5.26 -3.69
CA ALA A 416 14.85 -4.95 -4.01
C ALA A 416 14.15 -6.18 -4.63
N ALA A 417 14.76 -6.83 -5.62
CA ALA A 417 14.21 -8.05 -6.20
C ALA A 417 13.98 -9.14 -5.14
N LEU A 418 14.97 -9.40 -4.27
CA LEU A 418 14.84 -10.37 -3.18
C LEU A 418 13.71 -10.02 -2.20
N GLN A 419 13.55 -8.75 -1.84
CA GLN A 419 12.48 -8.27 -0.96
C GLN A 419 11.10 -8.52 -1.59
N ILE A 420 10.92 -8.17 -2.87
CA ILE A 420 9.68 -8.41 -3.62
C ILE A 420 9.36 -9.92 -3.67
N LEU A 421 10.35 -10.75 -4.00
CA LEU A 421 10.22 -12.20 -4.05
C LEU A 421 9.84 -12.82 -2.70
N THR A 422 10.29 -12.21 -1.61
CA THR A 422 10.01 -12.64 -0.25
C THR A 422 8.59 -12.22 0.14
N ALA A 423 8.25 -10.94 -0.03
CA ALA A 423 6.93 -10.38 0.31
C ALA A 423 5.76 -11.02 -0.44
N LEU A 424 5.94 -11.35 -1.71
CA LEU A 424 4.84 -11.86 -2.54
C LEU A 424 4.69 -13.37 -2.56
N GLU A 425 5.79 -14.08 -2.34
CA GLU A 425 5.83 -15.53 -2.46
C GLU A 425 5.29 -16.09 -3.81
N PHE A 426 5.33 -15.29 -4.88
CA PHE A 426 4.82 -15.69 -6.20
C PHE A 426 5.74 -16.74 -6.86
N GLU A 427 5.18 -17.45 -7.84
CA GLU A 427 5.82 -18.56 -8.52
C GLU A 427 6.02 -18.33 -10.02
N GLY A 428 6.86 -19.17 -10.62
CA GLY A 428 7.00 -19.21 -12.06
C GLY A 428 8.13 -18.34 -12.57
N CYS A 429 7.99 -17.86 -13.80
CA CYS A 429 8.97 -17.02 -14.45
C CYS A 429 8.37 -15.66 -14.79
N THR A 430 8.87 -14.62 -14.12
CA THR A 430 8.22 -13.30 -14.04
C THR A 430 9.22 -12.18 -14.21
N ASP A 431 8.82 -11.17 -14.96
CA ASP A 431 9.59 -9.95 -15.16
C ASP A 431 9.26 -8.94 -14.06
N LEU A 432 10.29 -8.44 -13.37
CA LEU A 432 10.14 -7.44 -12.31
C LEU A 432 10.46 -6.03 -12.82
N TYR A 433 9.59 -5.08 -12.48
CA TYR A 433 9.74 -3.67 -12.81
C TYR A 433 9.58 -2.80 -11.56
N MET A 434 10.31 -1.69 -11.50
CA MET A 434 10.12 -0.64 -10.50
C MET A 434 9.66 0.66 -11.15
N ASP A 435 8.65 1.29 -10.55
CA ASP A 435 8.27 2.66 -10.83
C ASP A 435 8.89 3.61 -9.78
N LEU A 436 10.03 4.22 -10.14
CA LEU A 436 10.77 5.12 -9.26
C LEU A 436 10.21 6.55 -9.24
N TYR A 437 9.57 6.96 -10.34
CA TYR A 437 9.24 8.36 -10.62
C TYR A 437 7.73 8.59 -10.82
N ALA A 438 6.89 7.65 -10.43
CA ALA A 438 5.43 7.71 -10.63
C ALA A 438 5.06 7.84 -12.12
N VAL A 439 5.74 7.05 -12.96
CA VAL A 439 5.47 6.99 -14.39
C VAL A 439 4.12 6.31 -14.67
N LEU A 440 3.73 5.25 -13.96
CA LEU A 440 2.39 4.65 -14.15
C LEU A 440 1.26 5.64 -13.81
N PRO A 441 1.28 6.33 -12.66
CA PRO A 441 0.35 7.41 -12.38
C PRO A 441 0.30 8.46 -13.48
N ALA A 442 1.45 8.95 -13.94
CA ALA A 442 1.53 9.92 -15.02
C ALA A 442 0.85 9.41 -16.29
N LEU A 443 1.23 8.22 -16.77
CA LEU A 443 0.69 7.63 -17.99
C LEU A 443 -0.82 7.35 -17.91
N GLY A 444 -1.31 6.98 -16.73
CA GLY A 444 -2.73 6.77 -16.48
C GLY A 444 -3.56 8.06 -16.49
N ALA A 445 -2.97 9.18 -16.09
CA ALA A 445 -3.59 10.50 -16.21
C ALA A 445 -3.52 11.05 -17.64
N VAL A 446 -2.37 10.90 -18.31
CA VAL A 446 -2.19 11.27 -19.72
C VAL A 446 -3.15 10.51 -20.63
N ALA A 447 -3.51 9.27 -20.29
CA ALA A 447 -4.42 8.46 -21.09
C ALA A 447 -5.81 9.11 -21.33
N TYR A 448 -6.24 10.06 -20.49
CA TYR A 448 -7.52 10.75 -20.68
C TYR A 448 -7.48 11.79 -21.82
N SER A 449 -6.31 12.34 -22.14
CA SER A 449 -6.14 13.38 -23.17
C SER A 449 -5.29 12.91 -24.36
N ASN A 450 -4.27 12.10 -24.12
CA ASN A 450 -3.33 11.60 -25.14
C ASN A 450 -2.98 10.10 -24.98
N PRO A 451 -3.88 9.18 -25.37
CA PRO A 451 -3.62 7.74 -25.31
C PRO A 451 -2.39 7.27 -26.09
N LEU A 452 -2.01 7.96 -27.16
CA LEU A 452 -0.83 7.60 -27.97
C LEU A 452 0.47 7.81 -27.18
N ALA A 453 0.58 8.94 -26.47
CA ALA A 453 1.72 9.21 -25.59
C ALA A 453 1.86 8.12 -24.51
N THR A 454 0.75 7.71 -23.91
CA THR A 454 0.71 6.63 -22.91
C THR A 454 1.35 5.34 -23.44
N VAL A 455 0.94 4.88 -24.63
CA VAL A 455 1.47 3.65 -25.24
C VAL A 455 2.95 3.78 -25.58
N GLN A 456 3.34 4.87 -26.25
CA GLN A 456 4.70 5.04 -26.75
C GLN A 456 5.74 5.20 -25.63
N VAL A 457 5.40 5.89 -24.53
CA VAL A 457 6.30 6.04 -23.37
C VAL A 457 6.42 4.74 -22.58
N PHE A 458 5.33 3.98 -22.44
CA PHE A 458 5.36 2.69 -21.75
C PHE A 458 6.33 1.72 -22.44
N ASP A 459 6.26 1.62 -23.77
CA ASP A 459 7.13 0.73 -24.56
C ASP A 459 8.62 1.15 -24.55
N ASN A 460 8.91 2.43 -24.30
CA ASN A 460 10.25 3.03 -24.48
C ASN A 460 10.85 3.60 -23.18
N GLN A 461 10.98 2.77 -22.13
CA GLN A 461 11.74 3.08 -20.89
C GLN A 461 10.99 3.86 -19.80
N GLY A 462 9.67 3.70 -19.67
CA GLY A 462 8.94 4.28 -18.53
C GLY A 462 9.28 3.66 -17.16
N LEU A 463 9.77 2.42 -17.12
CA LEU A 463 10.02 1.69 -15.87
C LEU A 463 11.42 1.11 -15.80
N THR A 464 11.94 0.98 -14.57
CA THR A 464 13.21 0.30 -14.35
C THR A 464 12.97 -1.20 -14.34
N PHE A 465 13.45 -1.89 -15.38
CA PHE A 465 13.43 -3.35 -15.43
C PHE A 465 14.50 -3.94 -14.50
N LEU A 466 14.07 -4.56 -13.40
CA LEU A 466 14.95 -5.25 -12.47
C LEU A 466 15.52 -6.53 -13.08
N GLY A 467 14.73 -7.25 -13.86
CA GLY A 467 15.14 -8.48 -14.52
C GLY A 467 14.09 -9.58 -14.42
N THR A 468 14.33 -10.66 -15.17
CA THR A 468 13.51 -11.87 -15.08
C THR A 468 13.90 -12.70 -13.86
N THR A 469 12.89 -13.21 -13.16
CA THR A 469 13.05 -14.07 -11.99
C THR A 469 12.55 -15.48 -12.27
N PHE A 470 13.16 -16.48 -11.65
CA PHE A 470 12.81 -17.89 -11.75
C PHE A 470 12.54 -18.46 -10.36
N ASN A 471 11.25 -18.57 -10.02
CA ASN A 471 10.80 -18.81 -8.64
C ASN A 471 10.22 -20.21 -8.51
N ALA A 472 10.94 -21.07 -7.78
CA ALA A 472 10.55 -22.46 -7.63
C ALA A 472 9.40 -22.66 -6.63
N THR A 473 8.43 -23.50 -7.01
CA THR A 473 7.33 -23.96 -6.15
C THR A 473 7.62 -25.28 -5.49
N GLY A 474 6.88 -25.57 -4.42
CA GLY A 474 7.02 -26.80 -3.66
C GLY A 474 8.16 -26.70 -2.64
N ARG A 475 8.46 -27.83 -2.00
CA ARG A 475 9.43 -27.90 -0.91
C ARG A 475 10.72 -28.57 -1.40
N PRO A 476 11.88 -27.90 -1.35
CA PRO A 476 13.12 -28.51 -1.77
C PRO A 476 13.48 -29.65 -0.81
N ARG A 477 13.92 -30.79 -1.36
CA ARG A 477 14.43 -31.90 -0.52
C ARG A 477 15.79 -31.52 0.05
N GLN A 478 15.89 -31.55 1.38
CA GLN A 478 17.15 -31.39 2.09
C GLN A 478 18.15 -32.49 1.72
N GLY A 479 19.43 -32.14 1.60
CA GLY A 479 20.52 -33.07 1.31
C GLY A 479 21.63 -32.47 0.45
N THR A 480 22.54 -33.31 -0.03
CA THR A 480 23.76 -32.91 -0.77
C THR A 480 23.55 -32.64 -2.26
N ARG A 481 22.34 -32.87 -2.78
CA ARG A 481 22.04 -32.64 -4.20
C ARG A 481 21.53 -31.20 -4.39
N PRO A 482 21.94 -30.51 -5.47
CA PRO A 482 21.46 -29.16 -5.74
C PRO A 482 19.95 -29.16 -6.00
N ALA A 483 19.29 -28.12 -5.50
CA ALA A 483 17.90 -27.81 -5.72
C ALA A 483 17.67 -27.24 -7.13
N MET A 484 18.63 -26.50 -7.66
CA MET A 484 18.58 -25.91 -9.00
C MET A 484 19.95 -25.98 -9.66
N ARG A 485 20.00 -26.39 -10.94
CA ARG A 485 21.19 -26.27 -11.79
C ARG A 485 20.86 -25.35 -12.95
N ILE A 486 21.72 -24.36 -13.19
CA ILE A 486 21.47 -23.25 -14.10
C ILE A 486 22.63 -23.20 -15.10
N THR A 487 22.29 -23.06 -16.37
CA THR A 487 23.23 -22.79 -17.46
C THR A 487 22.74 -21.57 -18.23
N ILE A 488 23.54 -20.51 -18.26
CA ILE A 488 23.26 -19.28 -19.00
C ILE A 488 24.22 -19.21 -20.19
N THR A 489 23.69 -19.08 -21.40
CA THR A 489 24.48 -18.90 -22.62
C THR A 489 24.29 -17.47 -23.12
N LEU A 490 25.39 -16.71 -23.12
CA LEU A 490 25.42 -15.34 -23.60
C LEU A 490 25.48 -15.32 -25.14
N ALA A 491 25.10 -14.20 -25.75
CA ALA A 491 25.22 -14.00 -27.21
C ALA A 491 26.66 -14.20 -27.74
N SER A 492 27.68 -13.95 -26.90
CA SER A 492 29.09 -14.20 -27.22
C SER A 492 29.48 -15.69 -27.28
N GLY A 493 28.57 -16.60 -26.91
CA GLY A 493 28.84 -18.03 -26.74
C GLY A 493 29.47 -18.39 -25.39
N ARG A 494 29.82 -17.41 -24.54
CA ARG A 494 30.26 -17.68 -23.17
C ARG A 494 29.12 -18.34 -22.38
N VAL A 495 29.48 -19.39 -21.63
CA VAL A 495 28.54 -20.13 -20.77
C VAL A 495 28.87 -19.85 -19.30
N ILE A 496 27.83 -19.58 -18.50
CA ILE A 496 27.90 -19.47 -17.05
C ILE A 496 27.10 -20.63 -16.46
N GLU A 497 27.73 -21.42 -15.59
CA GLU A 497 27.07 -22.51 -14.86
C GLU A 497 27.02 -22.22 -13.37
N LYS A 498 25.86 -22.45 -12.74
CA LYS A 498 25.65 -22.32 -11.30
C LYS A 498 24.81 -23.48 -10.79
N SER A 499 25.09 -23.95 -9.58
CA SER A 499 24.22 -24.88 -8.86
C SER A 499 23.83 -24.24 -7.53
N LEU A 500 22.54 -24.28 -7.21
CA LEU A 500 21.98 -23.76 -5.95
C LEU A 500 21.54 -24.91 -5.06
N SER A 501 21.85 -24.81 -3.77
CA SER A 501 21.37 -25.69 -2.71
C SER A 501 19.91 -25.35 -2.32
N PRO A 502 19.20 -26.25 -1.62
CA PRO A 502 17.91 -25.92 -1.01
C PRO A 502 17.97 -24.64 -0.16
N GLY A 503 17.09 -23.67 -0.41
CA GLY A 503 17.04 -22.42 0.38
C GLY A 503 17.92 -21.29 -0.13
N GLU A 504 18.72 -21.49 -1.18
CA GLU A 504 19.57 -20.45 -1.76
C GLU A 504 18.83 -19.60 -2.80
N VAL A 505 19.27 -18.36 -2.93
CA VAL A 505 18.88 -17.42 -4.00
C VAL A 505 20.16 -16.91 -4.63
N TRP A 506 20.16 -16.68 -5.94
CA TRP A 506 21.30 -16.12 -6.66
C TRP A 506 20.85 -15.18 -7.77
N ALA A 507 21.55 -14.06 -7.94
CA ALA A 507 21.37 -13.19 -9.08
C ALA A 507 22.59 -13.27 -10.01
N ALA A 508 22.35 -13.58 -11.28
CA ALA A 508 23.40 -13.57 -12.29
C ALA A 508 23.68 -12.11 -12.72
N SER A 509 24.81 -11.55 -12.27
CA SER A 509 25.23 -10.21 -12.65
C SER A 509 25.69 -10.16 -14.11
N ILE A 510 24.78 -9.75 -14.99
CA ILE A 510 25.00 -9.56 -16.42
C ILE A 510 24.49 -8.16 -16.76
N ALA A 511 25.24 -7.39 -17.53
CA ALA A 511 24.90 -6.02 -17.87
C ALA A 511 23.45 -5.93 -18.41
N PRO A 512 22.64 -4.92 -18.00
CA PRO A 512 21.25 -4.80 -18.42
C PRO A 512 21.09 -4.71 -19.95
N GLY A 513 19.93 -5.13 -20.46
CA GLY A 513 19.59 -5.07 -21.89
C GLY A 513 20.20 -6.16 -22.77
N ASN A 514 20.91 -7.14 -22.19
CA ASN A 514 21.45 -8.27 -22.94
C ASN A 514 20.44 -9.41 -23.01
N THR A 515 20.24 -9.96 -24.21
CA THR A 515 19.45 -11.17 -24.42
C THR A 515 20.31 -12.41 -24.18
N VAL A 516 19.84 -13.33 -23.33
CA VAL A 516 20.54 -14.58 -22.99
C VAL A 516 19.61 -15.79 -22.98
N GLN A 517 20.18 -16.97 -23.21
CA GLN A 517 19.46 -18.25 -23.13
C GLN A 517 19.72 -18.92 -21.78
N VAL A 518 18.66 -19.24 -21.03
CA VAL A 518 18.72 -19.85 -19.70
C VAL A 518 18.15 -21.27 -19.75
N ASP A 519 18.92 -22.27 -19.32
CA ASP A 519 18.47 -23.65 -19.07
C ASP A 519 18.52 -23.94 -17.57
N ILE A 520 17.40 -24.39 -17.00
CA ILE A 520 17.26 -24.70 -15.58
C ILE A 520 16.84 -26.15 -15.42
N ARG A 521 17.52 -26.89 -14.54
CA ARG A 521 17.13 -28.22 -14.10
C ARG A 521 16.89 -28.23 -12.60
N LEU A 522 15.64 -28.52 -12.21
CA LEU A 522 15.21 -28.53 -10.82
C LEU A 522 15.37 -29.92 -10.18
N GLY A 523 15.73 -29.90 -8.90
CA GLY A 523 15.78 -31.05 -8.01
C GLY A 523 14.41 -31.71 -7.82
N ARG A 524 14.36 -32.77 -7.01
CA ARG A 524 13.07 -33.40 -6.64
C ARG A 524 12.35 -32.52 -5.62
N GLY A 525 11.05 -32.32 -5.82
CA GLY A 525 10.21 -31.50 -4.94
C GLY A 525 10.03 -30.06 -5.39
N LEU A 526 10.80 -29.60 -6.38
CA LEU A 526 10.69 -28.26 -6.96
C LEU A 526 10.17 -28.28 -8.40
N LYS A 527 9.41 -27.25 -8.76
CA LYS A 527 8.92 -26.98 -10.12
C LYS A 527 8.94 -25.46 -10.40
N ILE A 528 9.00 -25.08 -11.66
CA ILE A 528 8.70 -23.73 -12.16
C ILE A 528 7.66 -23.94 -13.27
N ASP A 529 6.52 -23.23 -13.21
CA ASP A 529 5.40 -23.40 -14.15
C ASP A 529 5.00 -24.88 -14.34
N GLY A 530 4.96 -25.63 -13.23
CA GLY A 530 4.66 -27.06 -13.22
C GLY A 530 5.75 -27.99 -13.78
N LYS A 531 6.86 -27.46 -14.30
CA LYS A 531 7.93 -28.20 -14.99
C LYS A 531 9.21 -28.29 -14.14
N ARG A 532 10.02 -29.33 -14.39
CA ARG A 532 11.35 -29.54 -13.75
C ARG A 532 12.53 -29.14 -14.64
N ARG A 533 12.27 -28.82 -15.91
CA ARG A 533 13.24 -28.34 -16.89
C ARG A 533 12.64 -27.14 -17.58
N ILE A 534 13.36 -26.03 -17.55
CA ILE A 534 12.96 -24.77 -18.19
C ILE A 534 14.07 -24.40 -19.16
N LYS A 535 13.68 -23.97 -20.37
CA LYS A 535 14.58 -23.30 -21.30
C LYS A 535 13.87 -22.06 -21.79
N ARG A 536 14.45 -20.88 -21.57
CA ARG A 536 13.82 -19.60 -21.90
C ARG A 536 14.87 -18.58 -22.33
N GLU A 537 14.51 -17.77 -23.32
CA GLU A 537 15.24 -16.55 -23.66
C GLU A 537 14.73 -15.42 -22.78
N VAL A 538 15.65 -14.67 -22.18
CA VAL A 538 15.30 -13.55 -21.29
C VAL A 538 16.22 -12.37 -21.55
N VAL A 539 15.75 -11.17 -21.20
CA VAL A 539 16.56 -9.95 -21.17
C VAL A 539 17.06 -9.73 -19.75
N THR A 540 18.30 -9.28 -19.59
CA THR A 540 18.89 -8.97 -18.30
C THR A 540 18.43 -7.59 -17.81
N GLY A 541 18.07 -7.47 -16.54
CA GLY A 541 17.70 -6.18 -15.93
C GLY A 541 18.79 -5.64 -15.00
N THR A 542 18.49 -4.57 -14.26
CA THR A 542 19.44 -3.92 -13.33
C THR A 542 19.83 -4.78 -12.12
N ALA A 543 19.00 -5.75 -11.74
CA ALA A 543 19.32 -6.81 -10.77
C ALA A 543 19.90 -8.08 -11.44
N GLY A 544 20.09 -8.09 -12.76
CA GLY A 544 20.52 -9.27 -13.51
C GLY A 544 19.38 -10.24 -13.79
N ILE A 545 19.60 -11.53 -13.53
CA ILE A 545 18.59 -12.59 -13.60
C ILE A 545 18.56 -13.31 -12.26
N VAL A 546 17.40 -13.35 -11.59
CA VAL A 546 17.29 -13.90 -10.24
C VAL A 546 16.75 -15.32 -10.27
N PHE A 547 17.39 -16.21 -9.51
CA PHE A 547 17.02 -17.61 -9.39
C PHE A 547 16.74 -17.93 -7.92
N ASP A 548 15.49 -18.29 -7.61
CA ASP A 548 15.06 -18.56 -6.24
C ASP A 548 14.76 -20.06 -6.05
N ALA A 549 15.63 -20.73 -5.30
CA ALA A 549 15.53 -22.14 -4.95
C ALA A 549 14.98 -22.39 -3.54
N ARG A 550 14.39 -21.37 -2.88
CA ARG A 550 13.81 -21.48 -1.53
C ARG A 550 12.54 -22.35 -1.50
N GLY A 551 11.83 -22.41 -2.62
CA GLY A 551 10.51 -23.07 -2.68
C GLY A 551 9.39 -22.13 -2.24
N ARG A 552 8.14 -22.53 -2.48
CA ARG A 552 6.93 -21.82 -2.06
C ARG A 552 5.89 -22.80 -1.49
N PRO A 553 5.24 -22.49 -0.35
CA PRO A 553 5.50 -21.32 0.49
C PRO A 553 6.91 -21.36 1.12
N LEU A 554 7.43 -20.19 1.51
CA LEU A 554 8.75 -20.05 2.11
C LEU A 554 8.84 -20.89 3.41
N PRO A 555 9.99 -21.55 3.65
CA PRO A 555 10.16 -22.34 4.85
C PRO A 555 10.31 -21.44 6.08
N PHE A 556 9.70 -21.83 7.20
CA PHE A 556 9.94 -21.18 8.49
C PHE A 556 11.41 -21.29 8.90
N ILE A 557 12.01 -20.16 9.28
CA ILE A 557 13.39 -20.07 9.75
C ILE A 557 13.39 -19.67 11.24
N PRO A 558 13.94 -20.50 12.14
CA PRO A 558 14.09 -20.13 13.55
C PRO A 558 14.95 -18.87 13.70
N VAL A 559 14.59 -17.96 14.62
CA VAL A 559 15.28 -16.67 14.88
C VAL A 559 16.81 -16.79 14.83
N ARG A 560 17.37 -17.74 15.59
CA ARG A 560 18.82 -18.00 15.67
C ARG A 560 19.53 -18.32 14.34
N LYS A 561 18.78 -18.60 13.27
CA LYS A 561 19.29 -18.91 11.92
C LYS A 561 18.92 -17.86 10.88
N ARG A 562 18.10 -16.87 11.23
CA ARG A 562 17.62 -15.87 10.26
C ARG A 562 18.74 -14.95 9.80
N ALA A 563 19.59 -14.49 10.71
CA ALA A 563 20.77 -13.69 10.38
C ALA A 563 21.65 -14.37 9.31
N GLU A 564 22.01 -15.63 9.55
CA GLU A 564 22.82 -16.43 8.61
C GLU A 564 22.10 -16.61 7.26
N ALA A 565 20.79 -16.87 7.27
CA ALA A 565 20.00 -17.03 6.05
C ALA A 565 19.94 -15.72 5.24
N TYR A 566 19.65 -14.59 5.88
CA TYR A 566 19.55 -13.28 5.23
C TYR A 566 20.90 -12.83 4.65
N ALA A 567 21.99 -13.00 5.42
CA ALA A 567 23.34 -12.73 4.96
C ALA A 567 23.67 -13.57 3.72
N SER A 568 23.37 -14.88 3.76
CA SER A 568 23.58 -15.77 2.61
C SER A 568 22.75 -15.36 1.39
N TRP A 569 21.52 -14.90 1.58
CA TRP A 569 20.68 -14.43 0.47
C TRP A 569 21.20 -13.13 -0.14
N TRP A 570 21.59 -12.16 0.67
CA TRP A 570 22.16 -10.89 0.19
C TRP A 570 23.49 -11.12 -0.52
N GLU A 571 24.38 -11.94 0.02
CA GLU A 571 25.62 -12.33 -0.63
C GLU A 571 25.35 -12.98 -1.99
N GLY A 572 24.37 -13.89 -2.04
CA GLY A 572 23.97 -14.59 -3.26
C GLY A 572 23.39 -13.69 -4.35
N VAL A 573 22.63 -12.65 -4.01
CA VAL A 573 22.02 -11.74 -4.99
C VAL A 573 22.89 -10.53 -5.33
N THR A 574 23.91 -10.22 -4.54
CA THR A 574 24.77 -9.05 -4.77
C THR A 574 26.18 -9.40 -5.24
N ASP A 575 26.43 -10.68 -5.55
CA ASP A 575 27.76 -11.19 -5.94
C ASP A 575 28.83 -10.88 -4.88
N GLY A 576 28.45 -10.98 -3.61
CA GLY A 576 29.32 -10.75 -2.46
C GLY A 576 29.63 -9.29 -2.12
N GLN A 577 28.92 -8.32 -2.71
CA GLN A 577 29.05 -6.91 -2.30
C GLN A 577 28.58 -6.68 -0.86
N PHE A 578 27.60 -7.47 -0.41
CA PHE A 578 27.16 -7.53 0.97
C PHE A 578 27.43 -8.93 1.50
N THR A 579 28.10 -9.01 2.64
CA THR A 579 28.54 -10.24 3.28
C THR A 579 27.96 -10.35 4.69
N ALA A 580 28.15 -11.48 5.37
CA ALA A 580 27.71 -11.65 6.75
C ALA A 580 28.31 -10.62 7.73
N GLU A 581 29.45 -9.99 7.39
CA GLU A 581 30.07 -8.96 8.24
C GLU A 581 29.24 -7.66 8.26
N ASP A 582 28.58 -7.33 7.14
CA ASP A 582 27.75 -6.12 7.00
C ASP A 582 26.47 -6.18 7.84
N PHE A 583 26.06 -7.38 8.24
CA PHE A 583 24.91 -7.62 9.10
C PHE A 583 25.25 -7.47 10.59
N GLY A 584 26.54 -7.41 10.93
CA GLY A 584 27.04 -7.48 12.30
C GLY A 584 26.69 -8.80 13.00
N THR A 585 27.43 -9.16 14.06
CA THR A 585 26.81 -10.03 15.08
C THR A 585 25.77 -9.16 15.78
N ILE A 586 24.50 -9.38 15.49
CA ILE A 586 23.34 -8.73 16.11
C ILE A 586 23.53 -8.55 17.63
N ASP A 587 24.08 -9.57 18.30
CA ASP A 587 24.43 -9.56 19.74
C ASP A 587 25.40 -8.45 20.19
N ALA A 588 26.29 -7.94 19.32
CA ALA A 588 27.34 -6.98 19.69
C ALA A 588 26.84 -5.53 19.67
N GLN A 589 25.91 -5.20 18.76
CA GLN A 589 25.27 -3.88 18.72
C GLN A 589 24.15 -3.79 19.75
N GLU A 590 23.38 -4.85 19.97
CA GLU A 590 22.35 -4.90 21.01
C GLU A 590 22.96 -4.80 22.42
N LYS A 591 24.14 -5.43 22.66
CA LYS A 591 24.92 -5.18 23.89
C LYS A 591 25.36 -3.73 24.03
N ALA A 592 25.84 -3.12 22.94
CA ALA A 592 26.30 -1.74 22.96
C ALA A 592 25.16 -0.75 23.22
N GLU A 593 23.98 -0.98 22.65
CA GLU A 593 22.78 -0.15 22.87
C GLU A 593 22.15 -0.39 24.25
N THR A 594 22.13 -1.63 24.73
CA THR A 594 21.66 -1.96 26.08
C THR A 594 22.58 -1.34 27.14
N GLU A 595 23.91 -1.33 26.91
CA GLU A 595 24.88 -0.69 27.80
C GLU A 595 24.82 0.86 27.70
N ALA A 596 24.63 1.41 26.49
CA ALA A 596 24.53 2.86 26.27
C ALA A 596 23.22 3.50 26.78
N ASN A 597 22.11 2.77 26.81
CA ASN A 597 20.82 3.27 27.30
C ASN A 597 20.67 3.29 28.84
N THR A 598 21.63 2.73 29.58
CA THR A 598 21.54 2.62 31.04
C THR A 598 21.54 3.97 31.79
N PRO A 599 22.35 4.99 31.40
CA PRO A 599 22.34 6.30 32.07
C PRO A 599 21.19 7.21 31.60
N HIS A 600 20.85 7.17 30.31
CA HIS A 600 19.86 8.08 29.70
C HIS A 600 18.41 7.70 30.03
N ALA A 601 18.12 6.42 30.25
CA ALA A 601 16.78 5.96 30.64
C ALA A 601 16.31 6.57 31.98
N HIS A 602 17.22 6.86 32.93
CA HIS A 602 16.85 7.49 34.19
C HIS A 602 16.46 8.96 34.00
N GLU A 603 17.23 9.72 33.20
CA GLU A 603 16.93 11.12 32.91
C GLU A 603 15.63 11.29 32.11
N VAL A 604 15.44 10.46 31.07
CA VAL A 604 14.20 10.43 30.28
C VAL A 604 13.00 10.07 31.16
N ARG A 605 13.10 9.05 32.01
CA ARG A 605 12.02 8.67 32.95
C ARG A 605 11.73 9.76 33.99
N THR A 606 12.74 10.53 34.39
CA THR A 606 12.58 11.67 35.31
C THR A 606 11.89 12.84 34.62
N LEU A 607 12.21 13.10 33.35
CA LEU A 607 11.56 14.10 32.50
C LEU A 607 10.11 13.72 32.21
N GLN A 608 9.84 12.46 31.89
CA GLN A 608 8.51 11.94 31.60
C GLN A 608 7.60 12.01 32.83
N MET A 609 8.10 11.64 34.02
CA MET A 609 7.37 11.84 35.28
C MET A 609 7.12 13.32 35.61
N ARG A 610 7.99 14.23 35.16
CA ARG A 610 7.82 15.67 35.37
C ARG A 610 6.75 16.24 34.42
N ILE A 611 6.75 15.80 33.16
CA ILE A 611 5.73 16.15 32.15
C ILE A 611 4.36 15.61 32.58
N GLU A 612 4.26 14.35 33.01
CA GLU A 612 3.00 13.78 33.52
C GLU A 612 2.47 14.56 34.74
N ARG A 613 3.34 14.99 35.66
CA ARG A 613 2.92 15.80 36.80
C ARG A 613 2.43 17.19 36.40
N GLU A 614 3.08 17.82 35.42
CA GLU A 614 2.64 19.11 34.88
C GLU A 614 1.31 18.96 34.14
N TYR A 615 1.14 17.91 33.34
CA TYR A 615 -0.09 17.61 32.62
C TYR A 615 -1.26 17.33 33.58
N MET A 616 -1.05 16.47 34.57
CA MET A 616 -2.06 16.18 35.61
C MET A 616 -2.39 17.41 36.47
N ARG A 617 -1.45 18.35 36.62
CA ARG A 617 -1.69 19.61 37.31
C ARG A 617 -2.53 20.56 36.44
N ALA A 618 -2.21 20.66 35.15
CA ALA A 618 -2.99 21.43 34.19
C ALA A 618 -4.43 20.89 34.02
N GLU A 619 -4.61 19.57 34.00
CA GLU A 619 -5.94 18.95 34.00
C GLU A 619 -6.72 19.27 35.28
N ARG A 620 -6.07 19.22 36.45
CA ARG A 620 -6.72 19.54 37.73
C ARG A 620 -7.11 21.01 37.84
N GLU A 621 -6.27 21.91 37.33
CA GLU A 621 -6.54 23.35 37.26
C GLU A 621 -7.66 23.65 36.24
N ALA A 622 -7.74 22.91 35.13
CA ALA A 622 -8.81 23.00 34.15
C ALA A 622 -10.14 22.39 34.63
N SER A 623 -10.10 21.38 35.52
CA SER A 623 -11.30 20.68 36.03
C SER A 623 -11.95 21.33 37.25
N GLY A 624 -11.35 22.35 37.86
CA GLY A 624 -11.98 23.15 38.93
C GLY A 624 -12.30 22.39 40.24
N LEU A 625 -11.60 21.30 40.55
CA LEU A 625 -11.86 20.48 41.74
C LEU A 625 -10.91 20.88 42.90
N GLU A 626 -11.47 21.37 44.01
CA GLU A 626 -10.73 21.56 45.26
C GLU A 626 -10.49 20.21 46.00
N PRO A 627 -9.40 20.08 46.79
CA PRO A 627 -9.08 18.81 47.45
C PRO A 627 -9.97 18.57 48.69
N GLU A 628 -10.59 17.39 48.77
CA GLU A 628 -11.21 16.91 50.01
C GLU A 628 -10.14 16.68 51.10
N GLU A 629 -10.22 17.45 52.19
CA GLU A 629 -9.56 17.14 53.45
C GLU A 629 -10.31 16.04 54.20
N GLY A 630 -9.66 14.89 54.41
CA GLY A 630 -9.90 14.09 55.62
C GLY A 630 -10.00 12.57 55.44
N ALA A 631 -8.90 11.87 55.73
CA ALA A 631 -8.95 10.57 56.41
C ALA A 631 -7.55 10.16 56.93
N SER A 632 -7.11 10.82 58.00
CA SER A 632 -6.05 10.29 58.87
C SER A 632 -6.67 9.35 59.91
N LYS A 633 -6.30 8.06 59.89
CA LYS A 633 -5.88 7.24 61.06
C LYS A 633 -5.94 5.74 60.74
N ARG A 634 -4.77 5.10 60.64
CA ARG A 634 -4.36 3.98 61.51
C ARG A 634 -2.95 3.52 61.16
N ARG A 635 -1.99 3.96 61.98
CA ARG A 635 -0.66 3.34 62.11
C ARG A 635 -0.80 2.07 62.95
N GLY A 636 -0.15 0.99 62.53
CA GLY A 636 0.06 -0.21 63.33
C GLY A 636 1.34 -0.93 62.87
N SER A 637 2.36 -0.84 63.70
CA SER A 637 3.74 -1.30 63.50
C SER A 637 3.92 -2.80 63.23
N ARG A 638 4.96 -3.17 62.47
CA ARG A 638 6.06 -4.03 62.98
C ARG A 638 7.23 -4.10 61.99
N ARG A 639 8.36 -3.51 62.40
CA ARG A 639 9.71 -3.87 61.96
C ARG A 639 10.08 -5.20 62.61
N SER A 640 10.66 -6.14 61.87
CA SER A 640 11.83 -6.87 62.35
C SER A 640 12.72 -7.29 61.17
N ARG A 641 14.02 -7.20 61.42
CA ARG A 641 15.13 -7.37 60.49
C ARG A 641 15.60 -8.83 60.49
N ARG A 642 16.33 -9.16 59.40
CA ARG A 642 17.47 -10.10 59.33
C ARG A 642 17.14 -11.59 59.51
N ARG A 643 17.44 -12.39 58.48
CA ARG A 643 18.76 -13.06 58.27
C ARG A 643 18.71 -13.86 56.96
N GLY A 644 19.76 -13.73 56.16
CA GLY A 644 20.03 -14.63 55.06
C GLY A 644 20.71 -15.92 55.52
N ARG A 645 20.52 -16.99 54.75
CA ARG A 645 21.55 -17.88 54.19
C ARG A 645 20.88 -19.14 53.65
N GLN A 646 20.96 -19.29 52.33
CA GLN A 646 21.64 -20.41 51.65
C GLN A 646 21.39 -21.82 52.21
N ARG A 647 20.70 -22.68 51.44
CA ARG A 647 21.27 -23.87 50.76
C ARG A 647 20.16 -24.79 50.22
N GLN A 648 20.26 -25.03 48.91
CA GLN A 648 20.25 -26.31 48.18
C GLN A 648 19.44 -27.53 48.65
N SER A 649 19.07 -28.29 47.61
CA SER A 649 18.53 -29.66 47.55
C SER A 649 17.05 -29.73 47.92
N GLY A 650 16.14 -30.16 47.05
CA GLY A 650 16.24 -31.13 45.97
C GLY A 650 15.30 -32.27 46.33
N LYS A 651 14.30 -32.54 45.48
CA LYS A 651 13.69 -33.87 45.31
C LYS A 651 12.62 -33.84 44.22
N LEU A 652 12.79 -34.80 43.31
CA LEU A 652 11.77 -35.34 42.44
C LEU A 652 10.61 -35.96 43.24
N ALA A 653 9.43 -35.97 42.64
CA ALA A 653 8.48 -37.09 42.53
C ALA A 653 7.19 -36.49 41.91
N ASP A 654 6.92 -36.79 40.65
CA ASP A 654 5.98 -37.86 40.25
C ASP A 654 4.52 -37.41 40.35
N LEU A 655 3.84 -37.33 39.21
CA LEU A 655 2.63 -38.12 38.95
C LEU A 655 2.13 -37.93 37.50
N GLU A 656 2.07 -39.09 36.85
CA GLU A 656 1.36 -39.52 35.64
C GLU A 656 -0.02 -38.85 35.47
N ALA A 657 -0.41 -38.37 34.27
CA ALA A 657 -0.86 -39.10 33.09
C ALA A 657 -2.20 -39.84 33.26
N ASP A 658 -3.28 -39.24 32.74
CA ASP A 658 -4.40 -39.89 32.01
C ASP A 658 -5.29 -38.76 31.46
N SER A 659 -5.29 -38.47 30.15
CA SER A 659 -6.00 -39.11 29.03
C SER A 659 -7.45 -38.65 28.82
N THR A 660 -7.67 -38.17 27.58
CA THR A 660 -8.91 -38.16 26.80
C THR A 660 -10.15 -37.45 27.35
N GLN A 661 -10.54 -36.34 26.70
CA GLN A 661 -11.88 -36.21 26.12
C GLN A 661 -11.98 -35.04 25.13
N SER A 662 -12.40 -35.41 23.91
CA SER A 662 -13.32 -34.74 22.97
C SER A 662 -13.27 -33.23 22.75
N GLU A 663 -13.14 -32.91 21.47
CA GLU A 663 -13.48 -31.67 20.77
C GLU A 663 -14.81 -31.03 21.22
N GLU A 664 -14.77 -29.75 21.60
CA GLU A 664 -15.85 -28.81 21.41
C GLU A 664 -15.27 -27.55 20.74
N ILE A 665 -15.84 -27.18 19.60
CA ILE A 665 -15.54 -25.99 18.82
C ILE A 665 -16.17 -24.80 19.56
N PRO A 666 -15.43 -23.72 19.91
CA PRO A 666 -16.05 -22.53 20.46
C PRO A 666 -16.85 -21.77 19.40
N ASP A 667 -18.03 -21.32 19.82
CA ASP A 667 -19.02 -20.53 19.10
C ASP A 667 -18.43 -19.30 18.38
N LEU A 668 -19.00 -19.00 17.21
CA LEU A 668 -18.57 -17.94 16.29
C LEU A 668 -18.94 -16.51 16.74
N ASP A 669 -19.58 -16.37 17.90
CA ASP A 669 -20.11 -15.08 18.39
C ASP A 669 -19.02 -14.17 18.99
N ASP A 670 -17.84 -14.69 19.35
CA ASP A 670 -16.74 -13.89 19.90
C ASP A 670 -15.93 -13.10 18.84
N PHE A 671 -16.25 -13.23 17.54
CA PHE A 671 -15.52 -12.55 16.46
C PHE A 671 -16.09 -11.17 16.10
N LEU A 672 -17.29 -10.81 16.59
CA LEU A 672 -17.98 -9.57 16.20
C LEU A 672 -17.78 -8.38 17.16
N ASP A 673 -17.14 -8.59 18.32
CA ASP A 673 -16.90 -7.52 19.31
C ASP A 673 -15.53 -6.82 19.17
N GLN A 674 -14.76 -7.11 18.10
CA GLN A 674 -13.47 -6.45 17.81
C GLN A 674 -13.32 -5.92 16.37
N MET A 675 -14.43 -5.62 15.70
CA MET A 675 -14.47 -4.68 14.56
C MET A 675 -15.20 -3.40 14.97
#